data_AF-A0A8T0UG26-F1
#
_entry.id   AF-A0A8T0UG26-F1
#
_cell.length_a   1.000
_cell.length_b   1.000
_cell.length_c   1.000
_cell.angle_alpha   90.00
_cell.angle_beta   90.00
_cell.angle_gamma   90.00
#
_symmetry.space_group_name_H-M   'P 1'
#
loop_
_entity.id
_entity.type
_entity.pdbx_description
1 polymer ?
#
loop_
_entity_poly.entity_id
_entity_poly.type
_entity_poly.pdbx_seq_one_letter_code
_entity_poly.pdbx_strand_id
1 'polypeptide(L)'
;MASLRPLDSSLAVAASARPRRGLAPPVPVGGAGGASSVRRRSGVAAPGRRGFSCRAGPPASAAERKKEKKRIKPVQLRVCLDHQVKFGEHVGIIGSTKELGSWKSQVEMEWTPDGWVCQLDLPGETLLEFKFVIFSKEGKEKIWEDGDNRAVDLPKDGAFDIICHWNMTKETLALLGTSEVKLFGGADEDIGKDASVSGNIALEEMGNISVAEDGYLTPELESSKLGGLWQGNDTVFMRSNEHGNKESERKWDTTGLGAVPLKLVEGDKMSRNWWRKLELVRGLVSESVDDQSRLEALTYSAIYLKWIYTGQIPCFEDGGHHRPNKHAEISREIFRVIERTYYGKNTSAQDLLVIRKIHPCLPSFKSEFTASVPLTRIRDIAHRNDIPHDLKQEIKHTIQNKLHRNAGPEDLIATEAMLARITKTPGEYSEAFVEQFKIFYSELKDFFNAGSLLEQVQSIKESLSESALEALASFVKTKKNLDQWEDAKDLDKNGGIQVLLKTLQSLSSLRSFLMKGLESGLRNDAPDAAIAMRQKWRLCEIGLEDYSFVLLSRYINALEALGGSASLAQGLDRDANTSIWGDALEALAIGINQVSFSCWKPEECTAIGNELLSWKQIGLSETEGSEDGKYIWALRLKATLDRTRRLTEEYSEALLSIFPEKVEVLGKALGIPENSVRTYTEAEIRAGIIFQVSKLCTVLLKATRAVLGSSVWDVLVPGVAHGALIQVERIVPGSLPPSIKEPVVLVVNKADGDEEVKAAGNNIVGVILLQELPHLSHLGVRARQEKVAFVTCEDDDTIANMRLLEGKYVRLGASSTSVDLSVVSNEDGSAAISSDPSSGGNLFARELPEEFSPSLATDKSLDVSMPKSYTSGVNVMSGVLELSEASIESSGAKAAACGTLSVLASVSNKVYNDQGIPAAFRVPAGAVIPFGSMEDSLKKSGSLESYTKLLERIEVAQIENGELDSLSSELQAMVSLLSPSKEIIESLKNIFDQNVRLIVRSTANVEDLAGMSAAGLYESIPNVSLSDPSSFGAAVGQVWASLYTRRAVLSRRAAGVPQKDAKMAILVQEMLQPDLSFVLHTVSPSDHDPKLVEAEVAPGLGETLASGTRGTPWRLSCDKFDGIVTTLAFANFSEEMVVLNSGPADGEVVRLTVDYSKKPLSVDATFRGQFGQRLAAIGQYLEQKFGSAQDVEGCLVGRDIFIVQSRPQP
;
A
#
# COMPACT_ATOMS: atom_id res chain seq x y z
N MET A 1 -33.68 29.54 11.88
CA MET A 1 -34.70 30.00 12.85
C MET A 1 -35.52 28.80 13.28
N ALA A 2 -35.78 28.62 14.58
CA ALA A 2 -36.71 27.64 15.19
C ALA A 2 -36.44 26.13 14.91
N SER A 3 -36.73 25.20 15.83
CA SER A 3 -36.94 25.33 17.29
C SER A 3 -36.72 23.98 18.00
N LEU A 4 -36.28 24.03 19.26
CA LEU A 4 -36.09 22.87 20.14
C LEU A 4 -37.40 22.13 20.46
N ARG A 5 -37.31 20.82 20.76
CA ARG A 5 -37.79 20.24 22.05
C ARG A 5 -37.33 18.78 22.26
N PRO A 6 -36.95 18.38 23.51
CA PRO A 6 -36.59 17.00 23.89
C PRO A 6 -37.74 16.28 24.64
N LEU A 7 -37.56 14.99 24.94
CA LEU A 7 -38.32 14.26 25.98
C LEU A 7 -37.47 13.21 26.72
N ASP A 8 -37.30 13.45 28.03
CA ASP A 8 -36.91 12.53 29.11
C ASP A 8 -38.08 11.60 29.50
N SER A 9 -38.00 10.55 30.34
CA SER A 9 -36.90 9.79 31.01
C SER A 9 -37.50 8.54 31.72
N SER A 10 -36.67 7.70 32.38
CA SER A 10 -37.03 6.79 33.51
C SER A 10 -37.91 5.56 33.17
N LEU A 11 -38.00 4.41 33.87
CA LEU A 11 -37.41 3.73 35.06
C LEU A 11 -37.38 2.19 34.75
N ALA A 12 -36.86 1.23 35.53
CA ALA A 12 -35.69 1.09 36.43
C ALA A 12 -35.69 -0.33 37.09
N VAL A 13 -34.55 -0.75 37.68
CA VAL A 13 -34.43 -1.66 38.86
C VAL A 13 -34.64 -3.20 38.75
N ALA A 14 -33.62 -3.94 39.24
CA ALA A 14 -33.60 -5.27 39.90
C ALA A 14 -33.87 -6.59 39.11
N ALA A 15 -33.46 -7.78 39.60
CA ALA A 15 -32.28 -8.19 40.41
C ALA A 15 -32.25 -9.73 40.60
N SER A 16 -31.05 -10.35 40.62
CA SER A 16 -30.77 -11.72 41.11
C SER A 16 -31.46 -12.88 40.32
N ALA A 17 -31.21 -14.19 40.51
CA ALA A 17 -30.31 -14.92 41.42
C ALA A 17 -29.80 -16.24 40.77
N ARG A 18 -28.78 -16.89 41.37
CA ARG A 18 -28.44 -18.32 41.14
C ARG A 18 -29.25 -19.22 42.10
N PRO A 19 -29.67 -20.43 41.69
CA PRO A 19 -28.91 -21.65 42.07
C PRO A 19 -28.75 -22.65 40.90
N ARG A 20 -27.84 -23.63 40.81
CA ARG A 20 -27.04 -24.52 41.71
C ARG A 20 -27.67 -25.91 42.04
N ARG A 21 -27.06 -26.98 41.47
CA ARG A 21 -26.96 -28.42 41.89
C ARG A 21 -28.09 -29.44 41.57
N GLY A 22 -27.64 -30.67 41.23
CA GLY A 22 -28.39 -31.94 41.17
C GLY A 22 -28.00 -32.76 39.91
N LEU A 23 -27.01 -33.67 39.92
CA LEU A 23 -26.91 -35.04 40.47
C LEU A 23 -27.43 -36.16 39.53
N ALA A 24 -26.80 -37.34 39.59
CA ALA A 24 -26.97 -38.52 38.70
C ALA A 24 -26.99 -39.83 39.53
N PRO A 25 -26.72 -41.04 38.98
CA PRO A 25 -27.40 -41.85 37.93
C PRO A 25 -28.26 -42.98 38.57
N PRO A 26 -28.67 -44.08 37.87
CA PRO A 26 -27.88 -45.35 37.93
C PRO A 26 -28.03 -46.36 36.74
N VAL A 27 -27.25 -47.46 36.78
CA VAL A 27 -27.11 -48.63 35.86
C VAL A 27 -26.54 -49.82 36.72
N PRO A 28 -26.59 -51.17 36.45
CA PRO A 28 -27.01 -52.00 35.29
C PRO A 28 -28.02 -53.16 35.59
N VAL A 29 -28.31 -54.03 34.58
CA VAL A 29 -28.57 -55.52 34.61
C VAL A 29 -28.62 -55.98 33.13
N GLY A 30 -28.18 -57.16 32.65
CA GLY A 30 -27.50 -58.35 33.20
C GLY A 30 -27.22 -59.36 32.06
N GLY A 31 -26.50 -60.48 32.26
CA GLY A 31 -26.03 -61.31 31.12
C GLY A 31 -25.99 -62.85 31.31
N ALA A 32 -26.12 -63.56 30.19
CA ALA A 32 -25.93 -65.01 29.97
C ALA A 32 -25.80 -65.28 28.44
N GLY A 33 -25.25 -66.40 27.93
CA GLY A 33 -24.64 -67.54 28.62
C GLY A 33 -24.42 -68.81 27.77
N GLY A 34 -23.78 -68.71 26.59
CA GLY A 34 -23.39 -69.88 25.76
C GLY A 34 -24.52 -70.56 24.96
N ALA A 35 -24.29 -71.64 24.18
CA ALA A 35 -23.04 -72.14 23.58
C ALA A 35 -23.28 -73.25 22.52
N SER A 36 -22.52 -73.22 21.42
CA SER A 36 -22.04 -74.41 20.64
C SER A 36 -23.04 -75.19 19.74
N SER A 37 -22.65 -75.94 18.67
CA SER A 37 -21.43 -75.94 17.82
C SER A 37 -21.50 -76.98 16.66
N VAL A 38 -20.39 -77.07 15.88
CA VAL A 38 -19.84 -78.31 15.23
C VAL A 38 -20.46 -78.73 13.88
N ARG A 39 -19.75 -79.16 12.80
CA ARG A 39 -18.39 -79.73 12.46
C ARG A 39 -17.84 -79.02 11.17
N ARG A 40 -16.72 -79.35 10.46
CA ARG A 40 -15.29 -79.81 10.60
C ARG A 40 -14.72 -80.04 9.15
N ARG A 41 -13.42 -80.08 8.74
CA ARG A 41 -12.06 -79.75 9.30
C ARG A 41 -10.95 -80.06 8.21
N SER A 42 -9.85 -79.29 8.17
CA SER A 42 -8.45 -79.64 7.69
C SER A 42 -8.15 -79.90 6.18
N GLY A 43 -6.90 -79.73 5.66
CA GLY A 43 -5.64 -79.13 6.18
C GLY A 43 -4.29 -79.64 5.55
N VAL A 44 -3.10 -79.09 5.96
CA VAL A 44 -1.65 -79.50 5.72
C VAL A 44 -1.05 -79.35 4.27
N ALA A 45 0.26 -79.37 3.88
CA ALA A 45 1.63 -79.62 4.47
C ALA A 45 2.85 -78.98 3.69
N ALA A 46 4.14 -79.30 4.03
CA ALA A 46 5.46 -78.87 3.45
C ALA A 46 6.61 -79.89 3.85
N PRO A 47 7.98 -79.68 3.81
CA PRO A 47 8.95 -78.68 3.24
C PRO A 47 10.34 -79.25 2.67
N GLY A 48 11.36 -78.42 2.31
CA GLY A 48 12.81 -78.72 2.64
C GLY A 48 14.05 -78.57 1.67
N ARG A 49 15.09 -77.79 2.10
CA ARG A 49 16.60 -78.00 2.22
C ARG A 49 17.66 -78.28 1.07
N ARG A 50 18.79 -77.49 1.12
CA ARG A 50 20.28 -77.76 0.88
C ARG A 50 20.83 -78.06 -0.56
N GLY A 51 22.12 -77.86 -0.94
CA GLY A 51 23.32 -77.16 -0.38
C GLY A 51 24.74 -77.47 -1.03
N PHE A 52 25.73 -76.54 -0.96
CA PHE A 52 27.24 -76.63 -1.04
C PHE A 52 28.09 -77.09 -2.29
N SER A 53 28.97 -76.17 -2.79
CA SER A 53 30.47 -76.22 -2.88
C SER A 53 31.34 -76.93 -3.98
N CYS A 54 32.13 -76.10 -4.71
CA CYS A 54 33.59 -76.16 -5.05
C CYS A 54 34.28 -76.97 -6.21
N ARG A 55 35.05 -76.18 -7.01
CA ARG A 55 36.45 -76.34 -7.55
C ARG A 55 36.75 -76.98 -8.94
N ALA A 56 37.60 -76.23 -9.69
CA ALA A 56 38.54 -76.62 -10.76
C ALA A 56 38.03 -77.08 -12.17
N GLY A 57 38.90 -76.90 -13.17
CA GLY A 57 38.83 -77.32 -14.59
C GLY A 57 40.25 -77.18 -15.19
N PRO A 58 40.47 -76.99 -16.51
CA PRO A 58 39.66 -77.22 -17.71
C PRO A 58 40.32 -78.33 -18.62
N PRO A 59 39.88 -78.60 -19.89
CA PRO A 59 40.30 -77.76 -21.04
C PRO A 59 39.28 -77.65 -22.21
N ALA A 60 39.69 -76.88 -23.23
CA ALA A 60 39.01 -76.46 -24.46
C ALA A 60 38.11 -77.45 -25.25
N SER A 61 36.98 -76.96 -25.81
CA SER A 61 36.88 -76.50 -27.23
C SER A 61 35.43 -76.43 -27.78
N ALA A 62 35.25 -75.66 -28.86
CA ALA A 62 34.17 -75.67 -29.86
C ALA A 62 32.69 -75.29 -29.50
N ALA A 63 32.14 -74.44 -30.38
CA ALA A 63 30.73 -74.29 -30.79
C ALA A 63 29.62 -73.76 -29.83
N GLU A 64 29.08 -72.59 -30.23
CA GLU A 64 27.65 -72.20 -30.22
C GLU A 64 26.77 -72.35 -28.97
N ARG A 65 26.61 -71.23 -28.22
CA ARG A 65 25.38 -70.40 -28.18
C ARG A 65 25.43 -69.40 -27.01
N LYS A 66 25.65 -68.12 -27.29
CA LYS A 66 25.45 -67.05 -26.28
C LYS A 66 23.95 -66.77 -26.12
N LYS A 67 23.42 -66.91 -24.90
CA LYS A 67 22.16 -66.25 -24.50
C LYS A 67 22.47 -64.85 -24.00
N GLU A 68 21.78 -63.85 -24.52
CA GLU A 68 21.79 -62.51 -23.94
C GLU A 68 21.02 -62.50 -22.61
N LYS A 69 21.46 -61.66 -21.67
CA LYS A 69 20.60 -61.21 -20.57
C LYS A 69 19.91 -59.94 -21.03
N LYS A 70 18.57 -59.92 -21.08
CA LYS A 70 17.82 -58.67 -21.23
C LYS A 70 18.25 -57.70 -20.11
N ARG A 71 18.72 -56.51 -20.48
CA ARG A 71 18.63 -55.34 -19.58
C ARG A 71 17.16 -54.92 -19.57
N ILE A 72 16.56 -54.87 -18.39
CA ILE A 72 15.38 -54.02 -18.17
C ILE A 72 15.89 -52.58 -18.19
N LYS A 73 15.20 -51.67 -18.88
CA LYS A 73 15.48 -50.23 -18.83
C LYS A 73 14.70 -49.62 -17.66
N PRO A 74 15.18 -48.52 -17.07
CA PRO A 74 14.31 -47.71 -16.22
C PRO A 74 13.16 -47.10 -17.04
N VAL A 75 12.03 -46.90 -16.38
CA VAL A 75 10.95 -46.00 -16.75
C VAL A 75 11.10 -44.77 -15.89
N GLN A 76 11.11 -43.59 -16.49
CA GLN A 76 11.07 -42.34 -15.74
C GLN A 76 9.63 -41.96 -15.46
N LEU A 77 9.32 -41.70 -14.20
CA LEU A 77 7.99 -41.31 -13.75
C LEU A 77 8.06 -40.02 -12.95
N ARG A 78 7.43 -38.94 -13.45
CA ARG A 78 7.16 -37.72 -12.69
C ARG A 78 5.77 -37.85 -12.07
N VAL A 79 5.71 -37.95 -10.75
CA VAL A 79 4.45 -37.90 -9.99
C VAL A 79 4.26 -36.46 -9.51
N CYS A 80 3.19 -35.81 -9.94
CA CYS A 80 2.73 -34.54 -9.39
C CYS A 80 1.51 -34.77 -8.47
N LEU A 81 1.41 -33.98 -7.41
CA LEU A 81 0.28 -33.92 -6.49
C LEU A 81 -0.15 -32.46 -6.33
N ASP A 82 -1.35 -32.11 -6.77
CA ASP A 82 -1.97 -30.85 -6.39
C ASP A 82 -2.49 -30.94 -4.94
N HIS A 83 -1.76 -30.31 -4.02
CA HIS A 83 -2.16 -30.14 -2.62
C HIS A 83 -1.36 -29.02 -1.93
N GLN A 84 -2.04 -28.17 -1.15
CA GLN A 84 -1.38 -27.18 -0.29
C GLN A 84 -1.35 -27.67 1.17
N VAL A 85 -0.22 -27.42 1.84
CA VAL A 85 0.04 -27.76 3.25
C VAL A 85 0.39 -26.49 4.04
N LYS A 86 0.48 -26.55 5.36
CA LYS A 86 0.82 -25.38 6.18
C LYS A 86 2.31 -25.06 6.11
N PHE A 87 2.66 -23.83 6.46
CA PHE A 87 4.06 -23.40 6.57
C PHE A 87 4.81 -24.26 7.60
N GLY A 88 5.89 -24.92 7.18
CA GLY A 88 6.65 -25.89 8.01
C GLY A 88 6.19 -27.35 7.90
N GLU A 89 5.17 -27.65 7.08
CA GLU A 89 4.79 -29.00 6.65
C GLU A 89 5.38 -29.30 5.25
N HIS A 90 5.67 -30.58 4.99
CA HIS A 90 6.21 -31.11 3.74
C HIS A 90 5.39 -32.33 3.31
N VAL A 91 5.24 -32.54 1.99
CA VAL A 91 4.68 -33.77 1.44
C VAL A 91 5.79 -34.79 1.15
N GLY A 92 5.50 -36.05 1.42
CA GLY A 92 6.27 -37.18 0.93
C GLY A 92 5.40 -38.26 0.29
N ILE A 93 6.01 -39.07 -0.56
CA ILE A 93 5.41 -40.26 -1.19
C ILE A 93 6.05 -41.53 -0.63
N ILE A 94 5.23 -42.54 -0.33
CA ILE A 94 5.64 -43.86 0.17
C ILE A 94 5.00 -44.93 -0.72
N GLY A 95 5.70 -46.02 -1.02
CA GLY A 95 5.18 -47.05 -1.92
C GLY A 95 5.90 -48.40 -1.90
N SER A 96 5.51 -49.29 -2.81
CA SER A 96 5.92 -50.71 -2.84
C SER A 96 7.35 -50.96 -3.34
N THR A 97 7.87 -50.09 -4.20
CA THR A 97 9.21 -50.21 -4.79
C THR A 97 10.30 -49.87 -3.78
N LYS A 98 11.58 -50.09 -4.11
CA LYS A 98 12.70 -49.70 -3.24
C LYS A 98 12.90 -48.19 -3.29
N GLU A 99 12.63 -47.62 -4.44
CA GLU A 99 12.75 -46.22 -4.82
C GLU A 99 11.73 -45.38 -4.04
N LEU A 100 10.50 -45.88 -3.87
CA LEU A 100 9.49 -45.33 -2.94
C LEU A 100 9.60 -45.83 -1.49
N GLY A 101 10.79 -46.27 -1.07
CA GLY A 101 11.09 -46.58 0.34
C GLY A 101 10.41 -47.84 0.91
N SER A 102 9.79 -48.68 0.08
CA SER A 102 9.22 -50.00 0.42
C SER A 102 8.34 -49.99 1.68
N TRP A 103 7.38 -49.06 1.73
CA TRP A 103 6.46 -48.82 2.85
C TRP A 103 7.13 -48.50 4.20
N LYS A 104 8.39 -48.03 4.22
CA LYS A 104 9.16 -47.76 5.46
C LYS A 104 9.70 -46.34 5.60
N SER A 105 10.11 -45.72 4.51
CA SER A 105 10.62 -44.34 4.45
C SER A 105 9.87 -43.56 3.39
N GLN A 106 9.55 -42.28 3.64
CA GLN A 106 9.06 -41.39 2.60
C GLN A 106 10.22 -40.92 1.71
N VAL A 107 9.93 -40.75 0.42
CA VAL A 107 10.66 -39.83 -0.44
C VAL A 107 10.01 -38.47 -0.25
N GLU A 108 10.79 -37.44 0.06
CA GLU A 108 10.28 -36.07 0.12
C GLU A 108 9.95 -35.58 -1.30
N MET A 109 8.86 -34.84 -1.46
CA MET A 109 8.48 -34.22 -2.73
C MET A 109 8.96 -32.76 -2.75
N GLU A 110 9.29 -32.25 -3.93
CA GLU A 110 9.69 -30.85 -4.12
C GLU A 110 8.47 -30.01 -4.51
N TRP A 111 8.30 -28.83 -3.91
CA TRP A 111 7.19 -27.93 -4.27
C TRP A 111 7.50 -27.15 -5.55
N THR A 112 6.58 -27.18 -6.52
CA THR A 112 6.62 -26.38 -7.75
C THR A 112 5.30 -25.62 -7.92
N PRO A 113 5.20 -24.65 -8.87
CA PRO A 113 3.94 -23.99 -9.19
C PRO A 113 2.81 -24.94 -9.63
N ASP A 114 3.15 -26.14 -10.11
CA ASP A 114 2.20 -27.16 -10.57
C ASP A 114 1.73 -28.10 -9.43
N GLY A 115 2.26 -27.95 -8.21
CA GLY A 115 2.04 -28.84 -7.07
C GLY A 115 3.32 -29.46 -6.50
N TRP A 116 3.17 -30.51 -5.69
CA TRP A 116 4.30 -31.29 -5.18
C TRP A 116 4.75 -32.31 -6.21
N VAL A 117 6.03 -32.28 -6.60
CA VAL A 117 6.61 -33.11 -7.66
C VAL A 117 7.63 -34.09 -7.10
N CYS A 118 7.66 -35.31 -7.64
CA CYS A 118 8.72 -36.29 -7.40
C CYS A 118 9.06 -37.02 -8.70
N GLN A 119 10.35 -37.11 -9.04
CA GLN A 119 10.84 -37.89 -10.20
C GLN A 119 11.45 -39.21 -9.74
N LEU A 120 11.12 -40.30 -10.44
CA LEU A 120 11.44 -41.67 -10.04
C LEU A 120 11.95 -42.50 -11.23
N ASP A 121 13.17 -43.04 -11.15
CA ASP A 121 13.69 -44.06 -12.08
C ASP A 121 13.24 -45.46 -11.63
N LEU A 122 12.14 -45.96 -12.19
CA LEU A 122 11.49 -47.21 -11.75
C LEU A 122 11.75 -48.38 -12.71
N PRO A 123 11.77 -49.64 -12.23
CA PRO A 123 11.87 -50.80 -13.13
C PRO A 123 10.58 -50.99 -13.94
N GLY A 124 10.68 -50.94 -15.28
CA GLY A 124 9.55 -51.21 -16.17
C GLY A 124 9.01 -52.65 -16.06
N GLU A 125 7.78 -52.86 -16.52
CA GLU A 125 6.99 -54.09 -16.32
C GLU A 125 6.73 -54.43 -14.83
N THR A 126 6.49 -53.42 -13.97
CA THR A 126 6.15 -53.62 -12.55
C THR A 126 4.88 -52.86 -12.10
N LEU A 127 4.15 -53.43 -11.14
CA LEU A 127 3.02 -52.78 -10.48
C LEU A 127 3.54 -51.86 -9.36
N LEU A 128 3.38 -50.56 -9.55
CA LEU A 128 3.69 -49.53 -8.57
C LEU A 128 2.47 -49.32 -7.67
N GLU A 129 2.60 -49.58 -6.36
CA GLU A 129 1.63 -49.11 -5.38
C GLU A 129 2.23 -47.95 -4.58
N PHE A 130 1.46 -46.91 -4.29
CA PHE A 130 1.93 -45.76 -3.51
C PHE A 130 0.82 -45.03 -2.75
N LYS A 131 1.22 -44.13 -1.84
CA LYS A 131 0.35 -43.28 -1.03
C LYS A 131 1.09 -42.05 -0.53
N PHE A 132 0.41 -40.91 -0.44
CA PHE A 132 0.98 -39.64 0.04
C PHE A 132 0.86 -39.46 1.57
N VAL A 133 1.78 -38.67 2.14
CA VAL A 133 1.86 -38.34 3.57
C VAL A 133 2.40 -36.93 3.79
N ILE A 134 1.80 -36.17 4.71
CA ILE A 134 2.28 -34.87 5.19
C ILE A 134 3.06 -35.08 6.49
N PHE A 135 4.19 -34.40 6.63
CA PHE A 135 5.05 -34.43 7.83
C PHE A 135 5.74 -33.08 8.05
N SER A 136 6.08 -32.75 9.29
CA SER A 136 6.96 -31.61 9.58
C SER A 136 8.39 -32.10 9.84
N LYS A 137 9.41 -31.29 9.52
CA LYS A 137 10.83 -31.66 9.71
C LYS A 137 11.26 -31.69 11.17
N GLU A 138 10.52 -31.03 12.07
CA GLU A 138 10.74 -31.07 13.52
C GLU A 138 9.78 -32.04 14.26
N GLY A 139 8.68 -32.42 13.59
CA GLY A 139 7.62 -33.26 14.15
C GLY A 139 7.83 -34.77 13.95
N LYS A 140 7.26 -35.58 14.85
CA LYS A 140 7.18 -37.05 14.68
C LYS A 140 5.83 -37.55 14.15
N GLU A 141 4.84 -36.68 14.04
CA GLU A 141 3.53 -37.02 13.51
C GLU A 141 3.52 -36.99 11.98
N LYS A 142 2.64 -37.81 11.40
CA LYS A 142 2.49 -38.02 9.96
C LYS A 142 1.01 -38.13 9.62
N ILE A 143 0.51 -37.22 8.80
CA ILE A 143 -0.89 -37.21 8.32
C ILE A 143 -0.91 -37.89 6.96
N TRP A 144 -1.54 -39.05 6.85
CA TRP A 144 -1.68 -39.79 5.59
C TRP A 144 -2.90 -39.31 4.82
N GLU A 145 -2.90 -39.44 3.49
CA GLU A 145 -4.14 -39.29 2.72
C GLU A 145 -5.16 -40.41 3.05
N ASP A 146 -6.43 -40.15 2.83
CA ASP A 146 -7.52 -41.10 3.09
C ASP A 146 -7.71 -42.12 1.96
N GLY A 147 -8.23 -43.29 2.32
CA GLY A 147 -8.58 -44.36 1.38
C GLY A 147 -7.48 -45.41 1.17
N ASP A 148 -7.59 -46.13 0.06
CA ASP A 148 -6.75 -47.29 -0.29
C ASP A 148 -5.38 -46.85 -0.87
N ASN A 149 -4.49 -47.80 -1.19
CA ASN A 149 -3.27 -47.50 -1.95
C ASN A 149 -3.60 -47.17 -3.41
N ARG A 150 -2.91 -46.18 -3.98
CA ARG A 150 -2.89 -45.92 -5.43
C ARG A 150 -2.10 -47.01 -6.13
N ALA A 151 -2.50 -47.43 -7.32
CA ALA A 151 -1.86 -48.53 -8.07
C ALA A 151 -1.73 -48.21 -9.57
N VAL A 152 -0.56 -48.45 -10.16
CA VAL A 152 -0.24 -48.17 -11.58
C VAL A 152 0.61 -49.31 -12.16
N ASP A 153 0.19 -49.89 -13.28
CA ASP A 153 1.03 -50.81 -14.06
C ASP A 153 2.03 -50.02 -14.92
N LEU A 154 3.32 -50.15 -14.64
CA LEU A 154 4.36 -49.44 -15.39
C LEU A 154 4.69 -50.14 -16.73
N PRO A 155 4.82 -49.37 -17.84
CA PRO A 155 5.20 -49.91 -19.13
C PRO A 155 6.66 -50.40 -19.13
N LYS A 156 7.13 -50.91 -20.27
CA LYS A 156 8.43 -51.56 -20.40
C LYS A 156 9.62 -50.60 -20.49
N ASP A 157 9.43 -49.45 -21.13
CA ASP A 157 10.38 -48.35 -21.22
C ASP A 157 9.69 -47.06 -21.69
N GLY A 158 10.18 -45.90 -21.25
CA GLY A 158 9.65 -44.56 -21.58
C GLY A 158 9.80 -43.57 -20.42
N ALA A 159 9.31 -42.33 -20.63
CA ALA A 159 9.21 -41.28 -19.62
C ALA A 159 7.77 -40.75 -19.59
N PHE A 160 7.20 -40.64 -18.38
CA PHE A 160 5.78 -40.39 -18.18
C PHE A 160 5.50 -39.47 -16.97
N ASP A 161 4.46 -38.67 -17.10
CA ASP A 161 3.90 -37.85 -16.02
C ASP A 161 2.58 -38.47 -15.52
N ILE A 162 2.33 -38.39 -14.21
CA ILE A 162 1.04 -38.68 -13.57
C ILE A 162 0.69 -37.52 -12.64
N ILE A 163 -0.52 -37.00 -12.76
CA ILE A 163 -1.09 -35.99 -11.85
C ILE A 163 -2.03 -36.70 -10.87
N CYS A 164 -1.93 -36.35 -9.59
CA CYS A 164 -2.76 -36.85 -8.49
C CYS A 164 -3.39 -35.69 -7.71
N HIS A 165 -4.52 -35.95 -7.06
CA HIS A 165 -5.15 -35.01 -6.12
C HIS A 165 -5.28 -35.64 -4.74
N TRP A 166 -5.07 -34.87 -3.67
CA TRP A 166 -5.09 -35.41 -2.29
C TRP A 166 -6.43 -36.08 -1.94
N ASN A 167 -6.38 -37.19 -1.19
CA ASN A 167 -7.51 -38.07 -0.86
C ASN A 167 -8.25 -38.73 -2.05
N MET A 168 -7.94 -38.40 -3.31
CA MET A 168 -8.56 -38.99 -4.50
C MET A 168 -7.96 -40.34 -4.91
N THR A 169 -7.76 -41.24 -3.94
CA THR A 169 -7.07 -42.56 -4.10
C THR A 169 -7.72 -43.55 -5.07
N LYS A 170 -8.83 -43.18 -5.73
CA LYS A 170 -9.55 -43.98 -6.74
C LYS A 170 -9.68 -43.28 -8.10
N GLU A 171 -8.93 -42.20 -8.33
CA GLU A 171 -8.85 -41.55 -9.64
C GLU A 171 -8.08 -42.39 -10.67
N THR A 172 -8.37 -42.19 -11.96
CA THR A 172 -7.73 -42.92 -13.05
C THR A 172 -6.37 -42.32 -13.36
N LEU A 173 -5.31 -42.95 -12.87
CA LEU A 173 -3.93 -42.50 -13.05
C LEU A 173 -3.43 -42.74 -14.49
N ALA A 174 -3.62 -41.73 -15.34
CA ALA A 174 -3.17 -41.76 -16.73
C ALA A 174 -1.67 -41.47 -16.84
N LEU A 175 -0.94 -42.34 -17.53
CA LEU A 175 0.47 -42.15 -17.90
C LEU A 175 0.56 -41.23 -19.13
N LEU A 176 0.83 -39.94 -18.91
CA LEU A 176 1.01 -38.95 -19.96
C LEU A 176 2.46 -39.02 -20.48
N GLY A 177 2.67 -39.14 -21.80
CA GLY A 177 4.02 -39.21 -22.38
C GLY A 177 4.70 -37.84 -22.42
N THR A 178 5.95 -37.74 -21.96
CA THR A 178 6.70 -36.47 -21.93
C THR A 178 7.14 -36.02 -23.32
N SER A 179 6.79 -34.79 -23.73
CA SER A 179 7.42 -34.12 -24.88
C SER A 179 8.90 -33.80 -24.59
N GLU A 180 9.76 -33.84 -25.62
CA GLU A 180 11.22 -33.72 -25.45
C GLU A 180 11.67 -32.30 -25.01
N VAL A 181 11.79 -32.07 -23.70
CA VAL A 181 12.58 -30.96 -23.14
C VAL A 181 14.00 -31.45 -22.85
N LYS A 182 15.01 -30.73 -23.34
CA LYS A 182 16.42 -31.12 -23.18
C LYS A 182 16.92 -30.81 -21.77
N LEU A 183 17.31 -31.84 -21.04
CA LEU A 183 18.04 -31.72 -19.78
C LEU A 183 19.46 -31.17 -20.04
N PHE A 184 19.84 -30.11 -19.34
CA PHE A 184 21.24 -29.71 -19.15
C PHE A 184 21.80 -30.38 -17.89
N GLY A 185 23.07 -30.79 -17.94
CA GLY A 185 23.76 -31.37 -16.80
C GLY A 185 25.25 -31.60 -17.10
N GLY A 186 26.11 -30.91 -16.35
CA GLY A 186 27.56 -30.92 -16.51
C GLY A 186 28.14 -29.65 -15.88
N ALA A 187 28.86 -29.81 -14.76
CA ALA A 187 29.29 -28.69 -13.93
C ALA A 187 30.53 -27.96 -14.49
N ASP A 188 30.60 -26.65 -14.22
CA ASP A 188 31.75 -26.02 -13.54
C ASP A 188 31.25 -24.75 -12.83
N GLU A 189 32.13 -24.09 -12.07
CA GLU A 189 31.80 -23.06 -11.07
C GLU A 189 31.55 -21.66 -11.66
N ASP A 190 30.42 -21.02 -11.32
CA ASP A 190 30.39 -19.58 -10.97
C ASP A 190 29.09 -19.19 -10.23
N ILE A 191 29.10 -18.09 -9.47
CA ILE A 191 27.98 -17.71 -8.57
C ILE A 191 27.18 -16.53 -9.14
N GLY A 192 25.89 -16.77 -9.49
CA GLY A 192 25.00 -15.78 -10.09
C GLY A 192 23.56 -15.83 -9.58
N LYS A 193 22.89 -14.66 -9.58
CA LYS A 193 21.52 -14.44 -9.10
C LYS A 193 20.47 -15.00 -10.07
N ASP A 194 19.34 -15.49 -9.57
CA ASP A 194 18.05 -14.74 -9.61
C ASP A 194 16.88 -15.58 -9.05
N ALA A 195 15.82 -14.92 -8.58
CA ALA A 195 14.64 -15.55 -7.99
C ALA A 195 13.33 -14.76 -8.26
N SER A 196 13.09 -14.40 -9.53
CA SER A 196 11.88 -13.71 -9.99
C SER A 196 10.75 -14.68 -10.30
N VAL A 197 9.89 -14.99 -9.32
CA VAL A 197 8.72 -15.86 -9.53
C VAL A 197 7.58 -15.09 -10.20
N SER A 198 7.64 -14.99 -11.53
CA SER A 198 6.52 -14.57 -12.37
C SER A 198 5.46 -15.68 -12.44
N GLY A 199 4.26 -15.42 -11.94
CA GLY A 199 3.12 -16.33 -12.11
C GLY A 199 2.62 -16.29 -13.55
N ASN A 200 2.94 -17.32 -14.34
CA ASN A 200 2.47 -17.45 -15.72
C ASN A 200 0.97 -17.74 -15.75
N ILE A 201 0.18 -16.75 -16.16
CA ILE A 201 -1.12 -16.99 -16.80
C ILE A 201 -0.83 -17.43 -18.24
N ALA A 202 -1.61 -18.40 -18.76
CA ALA A 202 -1.33 -19.08 -20.02
C ALA A 202 -1.02 -18.13 -21.18
N LEU A 203 0.13 -18.36 -21.85
CA LEU A 203 0.70 -17.49 -22.88
C LEU A 203 0.91 -18.22 -24.22
N GLU A 204 0.08 -19.23 -24.50
CA GLU A 204 0.04 -19.95 -25.78
C GLU A 204 -1.39 -19.92 -26.38
N GLU A 205 -1.48 -20.04 -27.70
CA GLU A 205 -2.69 -19.90 -28.55
C GLU A 205 -3.20 -18.47 -28.88
N MET A 206 -2.33 -17.64 -29.47
CA MET A 206 -2.73 -16.84 -30.65
C MET A 206 -1.65 -16.95 -31.73
N GLY A 207 -2.06 -17.31 -32.96
CA GLY A 207 -1.10 -17.46 -34.07
C GLY A 207 -1.64 -18.21 -35.28
N ASN A 208 -2.36 -17.50 -36.16
CA ASN A 208 -2.43 -17.69 -37.61
C ASN A 208 -3.41 -16.66 -38.18
N ILE A 209 -3.02 -15.93 -39.23
CA ILE A 209 -3.93 -15.09 -40.03
C ILE A 209 -3.62 -15.35 -41.51
N SER A 210 -4.66 -15.59 -42.31
CA SER A 210 -4.57 -15.61 -43.78
C SER A 210 -5.42 -14.50 -44.39
N VAL A 211 -5.03 -14.00 -45.57
CA VAL A 211 -5.58 -12.76 -46.14
C VAL A 211 -6.21 -13.03 -47.51
N ALA A 212 -7.43 -12.52 -47.71
CA ALA A 212 -8.10 -12.45 -49.01
C ALA A 212 -8.01 -11.02 -49.61
N GLU A 213 -8.08 -10.91 -50.93
CA GLU A 213 -7.59 -9.74 -51.67
C GLU A 213 -8.46 -8.46 -51.55
N ASP A 214 -9.73 -8.57 -51.13
CA ASP A 214 -10.71 -7.46 -51.15
C ASP A 214 -10.69 -6.52 -49.92
N GLY A 215 -9.73 -6.67 -49.00
CA GLY A 215 -9.44 -5.68 -47.96
C GLY A 215 -10.43 -5.56 -46.79
N TYR A 216 -11.52 -6.34 -46.77
CA TYR A 216 -12.37 -6.51 -45.60
C TYR A 216 -11.79 -7.55 -44.64
N LEU A 217 -11.81 -7.26 -43.34
CA LEU A 217 -11.50 -8.25 -42.30
C LEU A 217 -12.67 -9.22 -42.17
N THR A 218 -12.45 -10.49 -42.51
CA THR A 218 -13.27 -11.59 -41.98
C THR A 218 -13.02 -11.71 -40.47
N PRO A 219 -14.04 -11.67 -39.61
CA PRO A 219 -13.84 -11.95 -38.19
C PRO A 219 -13.62 -13.45 -38.00
N GLU A 220 -12.36 -13.85 -37.89
CA GLU A 220 -12.02 -15.06 -37.14
C GLU A 220 -12.40 -14.81 -35.67
N LEU A 221 -12.96 -15.83 -35.03
CA LEU A 221 -13.78 -15.62 -33.83
C LEU A 221 -12.91 -15.61 -32.57
N GLU A 222 -12.44 -14.42 -32.19
CA GLU A 222 -11.77 -14.20 -30.90
C GLU A 222 -12.63 -14.70 -29.73
N SER A 223 -12.00 -15.47 -28.85
CA SER A 223 -12.60 -16.05 -27.63
C SER A 223 -13.12 -14.97 -26.68
N SER A 224 -14.05 -15.32 -25.80
CA SER A 224 -14.62 -14.37 -24.86
C SER A 224 -13.60 -13.94 -23.79
N LYS A 225 -13.69 -12.68 -23.33
CA LYS A 225 -12.99 -12.22 -22.12
C LYS A 225 -13.39 -13.03 -20.87
N LEU A 226 -14.54 -13.69 -20.90
CA LEU A 226 -15.07 -14.49 -19.80
C LEU A 226 -14.38 -15.85 -19.68
N GLY A 227 -14.04 -16.50 -20.80
CA GLY A 227 -13.44 -17.84 -20.82
C GLY A 227 -12.17 -17.96 -19.98
N GLY A 228 -11.23 -17.02 -20.17
CA GLY A 228 -9.99 -16.95 -19.39
C GLY A 228 -10.14 -16.51 -17.93
N LEU A 229 -11.36 -16.17 -17.49
CA LEU A 229 -11.70 -15.77 -16.11
C LEU A 229 -12.63 -16.78 -15.41
N TRP A 230 -12.97 -17.88 -16.07
CA TRP A 230 -13.92 -18.86 -15.52
C TRP A 230 -13.29 -19.68 -14.38
N GLN A 231 -13.96 -19.67 -13.22
CA GLN A 231 -13.63 -20.46 -12.03
C GLN A 231 -14.83 -21.32 -11.57
N GLY A 232 -15.93 -21.31 -12.34
CA GLY A 232 -17.02 -22.25 -12.20
C GLY A 232 -16.62 -23.65 -12.65
N ASN A 233 -17.53 -24.62 -12.47
CA ASN A 233 -17.30 -25.99 -12.95
C ASN A 233 -17.18 -26.02 -14.48
N ASP A 234 -16.43 -26.98 -15.01
CA ASP A 234 -16.44 -27.33 -16.44
C ASP A 234 -17.86 -27.56 -16.95
N THR A 235 -18.10 -27.18 -18.20
CA THR A 235 -19.38 -27.30 -18.90
C THR A 235 -19.65 -28.73 -19.40
N VAL A 236 -19.65 -29.69 -18.46
CA VAL A 236 -20.27 -31.00 -18.66
C VAL A 236 -21.71 -30.77 -19.14
N PHE A 237 -22.04 -31.29 -20.33
CA PHE A 237 -23.33 -31.12 -21.00
C PHE A 237 -24.45 -31.91 -20.29
N MET A 238 -24.76 -31.50 -19.06
CA MET A 238 -25.68 -32.14 -18.13
C MET A 238 -27.15 -32.00 -18.57
N ARG A 239 -27.94 -33.02 -18.22
CA ARG A 239 -29.38 -33.07 -18.48
C ARG A 239 -30.12 -32.31 -17.38
N SER A 240 -31.25 -31.69 -17.73
CA SER A 240 -31.98 -30.73 -16.89
C SER A 240 -32.37 -31.21 -15.47
N ASN A 241 -32.34 -32.52 -15.18
CA ASN A 241 -32.62 -33.08 -13.85
C ASN A 241 -31.39 -33.06 -12.90
N GLU A 242 -30.17 -32.93 -13.42
CA GLU A 242 -28.93 -33.02 -12.62
C GLU A 242 -28.64 -31.73 -11.84
N HIS A 243 -29.23 -30.60 -12.25
CA HIS A 243 -29.12 -29.31 -11.56
C HIS A 243 -29.70 -29.32 -10.13
N GLY A 244 -30.66 -30.20 -9.82
CA GLY A 244 -31.30 -30.27 -8.51
C GLY A 244 -30.37 -30.71 -7.36
N ASN A 245 -29.32 -31.48 -7.66
CA ASN A 245 -28.38 -31.93 -6.64
C ASN A 245 -27.40 -30.82 -6.23
N LYS A 246 -26.82 -30.10 -7.19
CA LYS A 246 -25.78 -29.08 -6.94
C LYS A 246 -26.27 -27.86 -6.14
N GLU A 247 -27.56 -27.53 -6.18
CA GLU A 247 -28.12 -26.48 -5.32
C GLU A 247 -28.12 -26.89 -3.84
N SER A 248 -28.31 -28.18 -3.53
CA SER A 248 -28.34 -28.70 -2.15
C SER A 248 -26.97 -28.74 -1.47
N GLU A 249 -25.89 -28.54 -2.22
CA GLU A 249 -24.51 -28.51 -1.73
C GLU A 249 -24.08 -27.10 -1.27
N ARG A 250 -24.82 -26.05 -1.66
CA ARG A 250 -24.55 -24.67 -1.24
C ARG A 250 -24.85 -24.45 0.25
N LYS A 251 -24.03 -23.61 0.88
CA LYS A 251 -24.15 -23.24 2.30
C LYS A 251 -24.44 -21.74 2.40
N TRP A 252 -25.29 -21.39 3.36
CA TRP A 252 -25.56 -20.00 3.76
C TRP A 252 -25.41 -19.90 5.27
N ASP A 253 -24.30 -19.32 5.73
CA ASP A 253 -24.08 -19.02 7.15
C ASP A 253 -24.42 -17.54 7.43
N THR A 254 -25.50 -17.31 8.18
CA THR A 254 -25.93 -15.97 8.59
C THR A 254 -25.43 -15.60 9.99
N THR A 255 -24.60 -16.43 10.62
CA THR A 255 -24.19 -16.28 12.02
C THR A 255 -23.21 -15.13 12.21
N GLY A 256 -23.67 -14.04 12.84
CA GLY A 256 -22.84 -12.89 13.20
C GLY A 256 -22.63 -11.86 12.08
N LEU A 257 -23.41 -11.93 10.99
CA LEU A 257 -23.31 -10.96 9.89
C LEU A 257 -23.87 -9.57 10.29
N GLY A 258 -23.22 -8.51 9.81
CA GLY A 258 -23.75 -7.14 9.82
C GLY A 258 -24.94 -6.97 8.87
N ALA A 259 -25.61 -5.81 8.93
CA ALA A 259 -26.89 -5.60 8.24
C ALA A 259 -26.80 -5.74 6.69
N VAL A 260 -25.75 -5.18 6.07
CA VAL A 260 -25.53 -5.27 4.62
C VAL A 260 -25.22 -6.70 4.15
N PRO A 261 -24.21 -7.41 4.70
CA PRO A 261 -23.93 -8.79 4.29
C PRO A 261 -25.06 -9.75 4.66
N LEU A 262 -25.77 -9.55 5.77
CA LEU A 262 -26.95 -10.36 6.12
C LEU A 262 -28.04 -10.25 5.05
N LYS A 263 -28.41 -9.02 4.66
CA LYS A 263 -29.40 -8.76 3.61
C LYS A 263 -28.99 -9.38 2.27
N LEU A 264 -27.69 -9.36 1.94
CA LEU A 264 -27.15 -9.99 0.74
C LEU A 264 -27.25 -11.53 0.82
N VAL A 265 -26.80 -12.15 1.91
CA VAL A 265 -26.75 -13.61 2.07
C VAL A 265 -28.15 -14.23 2.15
N GLU A 266 -29.09 -13.59 2.87
CA GLU A 266 -30.50 -13.99 2.85
C GLU A 266 -31.15 -13.75 1.47
N GLY A 267 -30.75 -12.67 0.79
CA GLY A 267 -31.17 -12.37 -0.57
C GLY A 267 -30.72 -13.40 -1.61
N ASP A 268 -29.45 -13.81 -1.60
CA ASP A 268 -28.89 -14.83 -2.50
C ASP A 268 -29.61 -16.18 -2.33
N LYS A 269 -29.89 -16.56 -1.08
CA LYS A 269 -30.66 -17.76 -0.74
C LYS A 269 -32.05 -17.81 -1.38
N MET A 270 -32.67 -16.65 -1.62
CA MET A 270 -33.95 -16.50 -2.32
C MET A 270 -33.80 -16.21 -3.83
N SER A 271 -32.56 -15.97 -4.30
CA SER A 271 -32.22 -15.49 -5.65
C SER A 271 -31.54 -16.57 -6.48
N ARG A 272 -32.30 -17.59 -6.87
CA ARG A 272 -31.82 -18.76 -7.61
C ARG A 272 -31.24 -18.39 -8.99
N ASN A 273 -31.90 -17.49 -9.74
CA ASN A 273 -31.53 -17.06 -11.09
C ASN A 273 -30.88 -15.66 -11.15
N TRP A 274 -30.11 -15.39 -12.21
CA TRP A 274 -29.22 -14.22 -12.31
C TRP A 274 -29.94 -12.87 -12.14
N TRP A 275 -31.09 -12.65 -12.80
CA TRP A 275 -31.82 -11.38 -12.65
C TRP A 275 -32.24 -11.09 -11.21
N ARG A 276 -32.51 -12.10 -10.36
CA ARG A 276 -32.80 -11.86 -8.93
C ARG A 276 -31.55 -11.45 -8.17
N LYS A 277 -30.38 -12.04 -8.50
CA LYS A 277 -29.09 -11.62 -7.94
C LYS A 277 -28.77 -10.17 -8.33
N LEU A 278 -29.10 -9.75 -9.55
CA LEU A 278 -29.00 -8.36 -10.00
C LEU A 278 -30.03 -7.45 -9.28
N GLU A 279 -31.29 -7.87 -9.12
CA GLU A 279 -32.34 -7.10 -8.42
C GLU A 279 -31.96 -6.85 -6.94
N LEU A 280 -31.32 -7.84 -6.29
CA LEU A 280 -30.74 -7.73 -4.95
C LEU A 280 -29.64 -6.67 -4.88
N VAL A 281 -28.67 -6.71 -5.81
CA VAL A 281 -27.59 -5.71 -5.91
C VAL A 281 -28.17 -4.31 -6.15
N ARG A 282 -29.17 -4.17 -7.03
CA ARG A 282 -29.85 -2.89 -7.23
C ARG A 282 -30.49 -2.39 -5.94
N GLY A 283 -31.13 -3.27 -5.15
CA GLY A 283 -31.67 -2.93 -3.83
C GLY A 283 -30.60 -2.41 -2.87
N LEU A 284 -29.49 -3.15 -2.73
CA LEU A 284 -28.36 -2.75 -1.86
C LEU A 284 -27.80 -1.37 -2.24
N VAL A 285 -27.48 -1.16 -3.52
CA VAL A 285 -26.85 0.09 -4.02
C VAL A 285 -27.83 1.27 -4.10
N SER A 286 -29.15 1.03 -4.10
CA SER A 286 -30.17 2.11 -4.12
C SER A 286 -30.66 2.55 -2.73
N GLU A 287 -30.38 1.77 -1.69
CA GLU A 287 -30.89 2.01 -0.32
C GLU A 287 -29.84 2.63 0.63
N SER A 288 -28.55 2.63 0.27
CA SER A 288 -27.49 3.28 1.04
C SER A 288 -27.56 4.82 0.92
N VAL A 289 -27.62 5.53 2.05
CA VAL A 289 -27.86 7.00 2.08
C VAL A 289 -26.66 7.79 2.61
N ASP A 290 -25.91 7.25 3.57
CA ASP A 290 -24.69 7.82 4.12
C ASP A 290 -23.43 7.25 3.46
N ASP A 291 -22.28 7.92 3.66
CA ASP A 291 -21.02 7.56 3.00
C ASP A 291 -20.47 6.19 3.44
N GLN A 292 -20.66 5.80 4.70
CA GLN A 292 -20.13 4.53 5.23
C GLN A 292 -20.95 3.33 4.75
N SER A 293 -22.28 3.40 4.84
CA SER A 293 -23.16 2.34 4.33
C SER A 293 -23.11 2.22 2.80
N ARG A 294 -22.83 3.31 2.08
CA ARG A 294 -22.61 3.30 0.63
C ARG A 294 -21.35 2.53 0.25
N LEU A 295 -20.20 2.82 0.86
CA LEU A 295 -18.96 2.10 0.56
C LEU A 295 -19.10 0.61 0.91
N GLU A 296 -19.75 0.28 2.04
CA GLU A 296 -20.05 -1.11 2.42
C GLU A 296 -20.93 -1.81 1.37
N ALA A 297 -22.06 -1.19 0.97
CA ALA A 297 -22.98 -1.73 -0.01
C ALA A 297 -22.35 -1.91 -1.40
N LEU A 298 -21.53 -0.96 -1.85
CA LEU A 298 -20.76 -1.06 -3.09
C LEU A 298 -19.73 -2.20 -3.01
N THR A 299 -19.02 -2.33 -1.89
CA THR A 299 -17.96 -3.34 -1.71
C THR A 299 -18.52 -4.75 -1.77
N TYR A 300 -19.56 -5.06 -0.98
CA TYR A 300 -20.21 -6.38 -1.05
C TYR A 300 -20.86 -6.64 -2.41
N SER A 301 -21.40 -5.61 -3.08
CA SER A 301 -21.94 -5.74 -4.43
C SER A 301 -20.86 -6.09 -5.46
N ALA A 302 -19.68 -5.48 -5.37
CA ALA A 302 -18.55 -5.78 -6.26
C ALA A 302 -18.05 -7.22 -6.09
N ILE A 303 -17.83 -7.67 -4.84
CA ILE A 303 -17.38 -9.04 -4.53
C ILE A 303 -18.41 -10.07 -5.03
N TYR A 304 -19.69 -9.86 -4.70
CA TYR A 304 -20.78 -10.76 -5.09
C TYR A 304 -20.97 -10.83 -6.61
N LEU A 305 -20.96 -9.69 -7.31
CA LEU A 305 -21.03 -9.67 -8.77
C LEU A 305 -19.81 -10.33 -9.41
N LYS A 306 -18.60 -10.11 -8.88
CA LYS A 306 -17.37 -10.74 -9.38
C LYS A 306 -17.47 -12.27 -9.29
N TRP A 307 -17.89 -12.80 -8.15
CA TRP A 307 -18.06 -14.25 -7.95
C TRP A 307 -19.21 -14.87 -8.75
N ILE A 308 -20.27 -14.12 -9.09
CA ILE A 308 -21.26 -14.57 -10.07
C ILE A 308 -20.66 -14.60 -11.48
N TYR A 309 -19.92 -13.55 -11.86
CA TYR A 309 -19.32 -13.42 -13.19
C TYR A 309 -18.29 -14.51 -13.47
N THR A 310 -17.43 -14.85 -12.50
CA THR A 310 -16.45 -15.96 -12.59
C THR A 310 -17.07 -17.36 -12.43
N GLY A 311 -18.37 -17.48 -12.14
CA GLY A 311 -19.05 -18.78 -11.97
C GLY A 311 -18.86 -19.44 -10.59
N GLN A 312 -18.25 -18.75 -9.63
CA GLN A 312 -18.06 -19.23 -8.25
C GLN A 312 -19.38 -19.21 -7.45
N ILE A 313 -20.30 -18.31 -7.79
CA ILE A 313 -21.71 -18.32 -7.34
C ILE A 313 -22.59 -18.71 -8.54
N PRO A 314 -23.07 -19.98 -8.62
CA PRO A 314 -23.85 -20.44 -9.76
C PRO A 314 -25.27 -19.84 -9.80
N CYS A 315 -25.78 -19.69 -11.02
CA CYS A 315 -27.15 -19.30 -11.35
C CYS A 315 -27.97 -20.51 -11.82
N PHE A 316 -29.13 -20.74 -11.22
CA PHE A 316 -29.99 -21.92 -11.44
C PHE A 316 -31.32 -21.56 -12.13
N GLU A 317 -31.86 -22.46 -12.96
CA GLU A 317 -33.21 -22.32 -13.53
C GLU A 317 -34.30 -22.25 -12.44
N ASP A 318 -35.26 -21.33 -12.60
CA ASP A 318 -36.59 -21.45 -11.98
C ASP A 318 -37.66 -21.79 -13.04
N GLY A 319 -38.91 -21.97 -12.62
CA GLY A 319 -40.02 -22.30 -13.52
C GLY A 319 -40.53 -21.13 -14.38
N GLY A 320 -39.94 -19.94 -14.27
CA GLY A 320 -40.36 -18.74 -14.98
C GLY A 320 -39.73 -18.64 -16.37
N HIS A 321 -40.36 -17.85 -17.25
CA HIS A 321 -39.82 -17.54 -18.58
C HIS A 321 -39.32 -16.09 -18.64
N HIS A 322 -38.11 -15.89 -18.14
CA HIS A 322 -37.47 -14.58 -18.02
C HIS A 322 -36.45 -14.37 -19.15
N ARG A 323 -36.81 -13.51 -20.11
CA ARG A 323 -35.94 -13.14 -21.26
C ARG A 323 -34.82 -12.19 -20.82
N PRO A 324 -33.76 -12.01 -21.66
CA PRO A 324 -32.67 -11.07 -21.38
C PRO A 324 -33.09 -9.65 -20.98
N ASN A 325 -34.25 -9.15 -21.45
CA ASN A 325 -34.71 -7.79 -21.16
C ASN A 325 -34.81 -7.46 -19.66
N LYS A 326 -35.25 -8.41 -18.82
CA LYS A 326 -35.32 -8.13 -17.37
C LYS A 326 -33.94 -7.97 -16.74
N HIS A 327 -32.92 -8.68 -17.24
CA HIS A 327 -31.52 -8.52 -16.81
C HIS A 327 -30.97 -7.17 -17.29
N ALA A 328 -31.24 -6.79 -18.54
CA ALA A 328 -30.86 -5.51 -19.13
C ALA A 328 -31.52 -4.31 -18.41
N GLU A 329 -32.81 -4.39 -18.10
CA GLU A 329 -33.55 -3.36 -17.35
C GLU A 329 -32.93 -3.09 -15.97
N ILE A 330 -32.61 -4.14 -15.21
CA ILE A 330 -31.98 -4.03 -13.88
C ILE A 330 -30.54 -3.53 -14.00
N SER A 331 -29.78 -4.04 -14.96
CA SER A 331 -28.40 -3.61 -15.23
C SER A 331 -28.33 -2.10 -15.51
N ARG A 332 -29.25 -1.59 -16.34
CA ARG A 332 -29.43 -0.16 -16.56
C ARG A 332 -29.75 0.60 -15.27
N GLU A 333 -30.60 0.06 -14.41
CA GLU A 333 -30.93 0.70 -13.13
C GLU A 333 -29.71 0.77 -12.20
N ILE A 334 -28.94 -0.33 -12.04
CA ILE A 334 -27.67 -0.34 -11.28
C ILE A 334 -26.69 0.67 -11.87
N PHE A 335 -26.47 0.64 -13.20
CA PHE A 335 -25.59 1.55 -13.91
C PHE A 335 -25.96 3.02 -13.67
N ARG A 336 -27.26 3.36 -13.69
CA ARG A 336 -27.73 4.73 -13.41
C ARG A 336 -27.48 5.20 -11.98
N VAL A 337 -27.32 4.31 -11.00
CA VAL A 337 -26.97 4.68 -9.62
C VAL A 337 -25.46 4.82 -9.47
N ILE A 338 -24.67 3.83 -9.89
CA ILE A 338 -23.21 3.88 -9.75
C ILE A 338 -22.58 4.99 -10.59
N GLU A 339 -23.06 5.24 -11.81
CA GLU A 339 -22.54 6.30 -12.69
C GLU A 339 -22.98 7.72 -12.24
N ARG A 340 -24.04 7.83 -11.42
CA ARG A 340 -24.35 9.08 -10.69
C ARG A 340 -23.44 9.26 -9.49
N THR A 341 -23.17 8.18 -8.75
CA THR A 341 -22.26 8.17 -7.61
C THR A 341 -20.84 8.54 -8.06
N TYR A 342 -20.37 8.02 -9.19
CA TYR A 342 -19.04 8.31 -9.75
C TYR A 342 -18.74 9.82 -9.91
N TYR A 343 -19.75 10.64 -10.17
CA TYR A 343 -19.62 12.10 -10.32
C TYR A 343 -20.37 12.88 -9.21
N GLY A 344 -20.56 12.24 -8.04
CA GLY A 344 -21.12 12.86 -6.84
C GLY A 344 -20.10 13.73 -6.10
N LYS A 345 -20.58 14.77 -5.40
CA LYS A 345 -19.71 15.69 -4.63
C LYS A 345 -19.13 15.09 -3.34
N ASN A 346 -19.74 14.03 -2.82
CA ASN A 346 -19.37 13.38 -1.55
C ASN A 346 -18.71 12.01 -1.79
N THR A 347 -18.30 11.74 -3.04
CA THR A 347 -17.82 10.42 -3.45
C THR A 347 -16.33 10.30 -3.11
N SER A 348 -15.99 9.31 -2.29
CA SER A 348 -14.60 9.06 -1.89
C SER A 348 -13.82 8.39 -3.03
N ALA A 349 -12.49 8.50 -3.01
CA ALA A 349 -11.64 7.74 -3.92
C ALA A 349 -11.87 6.21 -3.78
N GLN A 350 -12.23 5.74 -2.58
CA GLN A 350 -12.57 4.33 -2.32
C GLN A 350 -13.88 3.91 -3.02
N ASP A 351 -14.92 4.74 -3.02
CA ASP A 351 -16.15 4.50 -3.80
C ASP A 351 -15.81 4.29 -5.29
N LEU A 352 -14.94 5.13 -5.85
CA LEU A 352 -14.55 5.08 -7.27
C LEU A 352 -13.81 3.78 -7.62
N LEU A 353 -12.83 3.37 -6.81
CA LEU A 353 -12.11 2.10 -7.00
C LEU A 353 -13.08 0.91 -7.03
N VAL A 354 -14.06 0.87 -6.14
CA VAL A 354 -15.05 -0.22 -6.06
C VAL A 354 -16.04 -0.17 -7.23
N ILE A 355 -16.54 1.01 -7.61
CA ILE A 355 -17.46 1.16 -8.76
C ILE A 355 -16.81 0.68 -10.07
N ARG A 356 -15.52 0.94 -10.29
CA ARG A 356 -14.80 0.43 -11.48
C ARG A 356 -14.84 -1.10 -11.59
N LYS A 357 -14.84 -1.83 -10.47
CA LYS A 357 -14.96 -3.31 -10.45
C LYS A 357 -16.38 -3.82 -10.70
N ILE A 358 -17.42 -3.00 -10.46
CA ILE A 358 -18.82 -3.35 -10.72
C ILE A 358 -19.14 -3.32 -12.23
N HIS A 359 -18.67 -2.30 -12.97
CA HIS A 359 -19.08 -2.08 -14.37
C HIS A 359 -18.90 -3.29 -15.32
N PRO A 360 -17.79 -4.06 -15.30
CA PRO A 360 -17.60 -5.21 -16.19
C PRO A 360 -18.55 -6.38 -15.91
N CYS A 361 -19.08 -6.49 -14.69
CA CYS A 361 -19.93 -7.61 -14.27
C CYS A 361 -21.42 -7.43 -14.65
N LEU A 362 -21.78 -6.31 -15.28
CA LEU A 362 -23.15 -5.95 -15.63
C LEU A 362 -23.47 -6.26 -17.10
N PRO A 363 -24.63 -6.90 -17.43
CA PRO A 363 -25.00 -7.17 -18.81
C PRO A 363 -25.31 -5.91 -19.62
N SER A 364 -25.19 -6.03 -20.93
CA SER A 364 -25.50 -4.99 -21.91
C SER A 364 -26.99 -4.66 -21.92
N PHE A 365 -27.32 -3.37 -21.92
CA PHE A 365 -28.70 -2.87 -21.98
C PHE A 365 -28.99 -2.03 -23.23
N LYS A 366 -28.39 -2.44 -24.37
CA LYS A 366 -28.81 -1.99 -25.70
C LYS A 366 -30.31 -2.23 -25.94
N SER A 367 -30.89 -1.43 -26.84
CA SER A 367 -32.28 -1.53 -27.29
C SER A 367 -32.67 -2.94 -27.78
N GLU A 368 -31.74 -3.65 -28.39
CA GLU A 368 -31.91 -5.04 -28.85
C GLU A 368 -32.17 -6.01 -27.68
N PHE A 369 -31.49 -5.82 -26.55
CA PHE A 369 -31.63 -6.66 -25.36
C PHE A 369 -32.77 -6.22 -24.46
N THR A 370 -33.14 -4.93 -24.41
CA THR A 370 -34.31 -4.45 -23.67
C THR A 370 -35.64 -4.72 -24.39
N ALA A 371 -35.61 -5.08 -25.67
CA ALA A 371 -36.81 -5.52 -26.39
C ALA A 371 -37.33 -6.87 -25.85
N SER A 372 -38.59 -7.21 -26.13
CA SER A 372 -39.15 -8.53 -25.74
C SER A 372 -38.73 -9.70 -26.64
N VAL A 373 -37.81 -9.48 -27.59
CA VAL A 373 -37.46 -10.39 -28.70
C VAL A 373 -36.03 -11.03 -28.69
N PRO A 374 -35.04 -10.63 -27.85
CA PRO A 374 -33.64 -11.06 -28.03
C PRO A 374 -33.42 -12.57 -27.88
N LEU A 375 -32.33 -13.03 -28.47
CA LEU A 375 -31.87 -14.43 -28.51
C LEU A 375 -32.86 -15.43 -29.14
N THR A 376 -33.90 -14.99 -29.86
CA THR A 376 -34.79 -15.91 -30.61
C THR A 376 -34.05 -16.76 -31.65
N ARG A 377 -32.85 -16.37 -32.08
CA ARG A 377 -31.99 -17.13 -32.99
C ARG A 377 -31.66 -18.54 -32.49
N ILE A 378 -31.40 -18.74 -31.19
CA ILE A 378 -31.06 -20.08 -30.67
C ILE A 378 -32.22 -21.05 -30.68
N ARG A 379 -33.46 -20.56 -30.54
CA ARG A 379 -34.67 -21.37 -30.80
C ARG A 379 -34.69 -21.86 -32.23
N ASP A 380 -34.44 -20.97 -33.19
CA ASP A 380 -34.57 -21.30 -34.61
C ASP A 380 -33.44 -22.24 -35.07
N ILE A 381 -32.21 -22.03 -34.57
CA ILE A 381 -31.08 -22.97 -34.65
C ILE A 381 -31.49 -24.35 -34.11
N ALA A 382 -32.02 -24.42 -32.89
CA ALA A 382 -32.44 -25.67 -32.24
C ALA A 382 -33.67 -26.36 -32.89
N HIS A 383 -34.31 -25.73 -33.89
CA HIS A 383 -35.41 -26.33 -34.65
C HIS A 383 -35.02 -26.77 -36.08
N ARG A 384 -33.81 -26.47 -36.54
CA ARG A 384 -33.27 -26.84 -37.86
C ARG A 384 -33.30 -28.35 -38.16
N ASN A 385 -33.36 -28.71 -39.44
CA ASN A 385 -33.45 -30.11 -39.91
C ASN A 385 -32.14 -30.65 -40.49
N ASP A 386 -31.12 -29.82 -40.63
CA ASP A 386 -29.80 -30.13 -41.19
C ASP A 386 -28.71 -30.35 -40.11
N ILE A 387 -29.13 -30.68 -38.87
CA ILE A 387 -28.26 -31.03 -37.75
C ILE A 387 -28.66 -32.38 -37.12
N PRO A 388 -27.72 -33.17 -36.57
CA PRO A 388 -28.01 -34.43 -35.89
C PRO A 388 -29.03 -34.27 -34.74
N HIS A 389 -29.85 -35.31 -34.50
CA HIS A 389 -30.90 -35.26 -33.49
C HIS A 389 -30.34 -35.02 -32.08
N ASP A 390 -29.23 -35.66 -31.73
CA ASP A 390 -28.66 -35.57 -30.38
C ASP A 390 -28.11 -34.16 -30.12
N LEU A 391 -27.33 -33.60 -31.06
CA LEU A 391 -26.89 -32.20 -31.04
C LEU A 391 -28.08 -31.23 -30.93
N LYS A 392 -29.17 -31.50 -31.65
CA LYS A 392 -30.40 -30.69 -31.62
C LYS A 392 -31.06 -30.69 -30.24
N GLN A 393 -31.11 -31.84 -29.55
CA GLN A 393 -31.61 -31.90 -28.17
C GLN A 393 -30.61 -31.25 -27.19
N GLU A 394 -29.30 -31.41 -27.41
CA GLU A 394 -28.25 -30.88 -26.54
C GLU A 394 -28.19 -29.34 -26.56
N ILE A 395 -28.23 -28.71 -27.74
CA ILE A 395 -28.34 -27.24 -27.88
C ILE A 395 -29.63 -26.76 -27.20
N LYS A 396 -30.74 -27.47 -27.41
CA LYS A 396 -32.04 -27.13 -26.81
C LYS A 396 -32.01 -27.20 -25.28
N HIS A 397 -31.45 -28.24 -24.70
CA HIS A 397 -31.46 -28.47 -23.25
C HIS A 397 -30.33 -27.75 -22.50
N THR A 398 -29.16 -27.57 -23.11
CA THR A 398 -28.00 -26.94 -22.45
C THR A 398 -27.98 -25.42 -22.61
N ILE A 399 -28.49 -24.89 -23.74
CA ILE A 399 -28.38 -23.47 -24.10
C ILE A 399 -29.77 -22.81 -24.24
N GLN A 400 -30.62 -23.31 -25.14
CA GLN A 400 -31.90 -22.66 -25.48
C GLN A 400 -32.86 -22.56 -24.28
N ASN A 401 -33.02 -23.65 -23.52
CA ASN A 401 -33.94 -23.68 -22.37
C ASN A 401 -33.43 -22.82 -21.22
N LYS A 402 -32.11 -22.78 -20.96
CA LYS A 402 -31.51 -21.96 -19.90
C LYS A 402 -31.68 -20.48 -20.19
N LEU A 403 -31.21 -19.99 -21.34
CA LEU A 403 -31.32 -18.57 -21.72
C LEU A 403 -32.77 -18.04 -21.76
N HIS A 404 -33.78 -18.92 -21.84
CA HIS A 404 -35.21 -18.58 -21.77
C HIS A 404 -35.81 -18.58 -20.34
N ARG A 405 -35.02 -18.88 -19.29
CA ARG A 405 -35.47 -19.09 -17.89
C ARG A 405 -34.52 -18.50 -16.84
N ASN A 406 -33.22 -18.67 -17.07
CA ASN A 406 -32.09 -18.16 -16.32
C ASN A 406 -30.94 -18.01 -17.31
N ALA A 407 -30.77 -16.82 -17.89
CA ALA A 407 -29.53 -16.49 -18.58
C ALA A 407 -28.47 -16.18 -17.51
N GLY A 408 -27.31 -16.82 -17.57
CA GLY A 408 -26.18 -16.56 -16.65
C GLY A 408 -24.84 -16.64 -17.38
N PRO A 409 -23.74 -16.12 -16.79
CA PRO A 409 -22.40 -16.20 -17.38
C PRO A 409 -22.00 -17.62 -17.83
N GLU A 410 -22.50 -18.64 -17.14
CA GLU A 410 -22.40 -20.06 -17.52
C GLU A 410 -22.80 -20.35 -18.98
N ASP A 411 -23.82 -19.66 -19.49
CA ASP A 411 -24.38 -19.93 -20.82
C ASP A 411 -23.48 -19.43 -21.95
N LEU A 412 -22.66 -18.39 -21.70
CA LEU A 412 -21.66 -17.94 -22.67
C LEU A 412 -20.55 -18.99 -22.81
N ILE A 413 -20.04 -19.51 -21.68
CA ILE A 413 -19.02 -20.57 -21.66
C ILE A 413 -19.56 -21.87 -22.30
N ALA A 414 -20.81 -22.24 -22.01
CA ALA A 414 -21.45 -23.40 -22.64
C ALA A 414 -21.66 -23.21 -24.15
N THR A 415 -21.90 -21.98 -24.61
CA THR A 415 -22.03 -21.64 -26.03
C THR A 415 -20.66 -21.61 -26.72
N GLU A 416 -19.62 -21.11 -26.06
CA GLU A 416 -18.24 -21.08 -26.56
C GLU A 416 -17.69 -22.50 -26.74
N ALA A 417 -17.85 -23.37 -25.73
CA ALA A 417 -17.49 -24.79 -25.82
C ALA A 417 -18.29 -25.55 -26.90
N MET A 418 -19.58 -25.25 -27.06
CA MET A 418 -20.40 -25.80 -28.13
C MET A 418 -19.91 -25.34 -29.51
N LEU A 419 -19.53 -24.06 -29.65
CA LEU A 419 -19.06 -23.49 -30.90
C LEU A 419 -17.70 -24.08 -31.32
N ALA A 420 -16.73 -24.13 -30.40
CA ALA A 420 -15.44 -24.78 -30.62
C ALA A 420 -15.59 -26.25 -31.04
N ARG A 421 -16.62 -26.95 -30.53
CA ARG A 421 -16.92 -28.33 -30.91
C ARG A 421 -17.47 -28.46 -32.33
N ILE A 422 -18.37 -27.58 -32.77
CA ILE A 422 -18.95 -27.64 -34.13
C ILE A 422 -18.03 -27.05 -35.22
N THR A 423 -17.00 -26.27 -34.86
CA THR A 423 -15.97 -25.78 -35.80
C THR A 423 -14.75 -26.70 -35.91
N LYS A 424 -14.54 -27.61 -34.93
CA LYS A 424 -13.37 -28.50 -34.85
C LYS A 424 -13.09 -29.32 -36.12
N THR A 425 -14.15 -29.71 -36.84
CA THR A 425 -14.05 -30.45 -38.11
C THR A 425 -14.72 -29.64 -39.23
N PRO A 426 -13.95 -28.92 -40.07
CA PRO A 426 -14.52 -28.18 -41.20
C PRO A 426 -15.33 -29.09 -42.13
N GLY A 427 -16.60 -28.75 -42.35
CA GLY A 427 -17.54 -29.51 -43.20
C GLY A 427 -18.33 -30.63 -42.52
N GLU A 428 -18.17 -30.86 -41.21
CA GLU A 428 -19.00 -31.82 -40.45
C GLU A 428 -20.47 -31.37 -40.33
N TYR A 429 -20.69 -30.04 -40.28
CA TYR A 429 -22.00 -29.40 -40.20
C TYR A 429 -22.20 -28.43 -41.38
N SER A 430 -23.46 -28.06 -41.66
CA SER A 430 -23.74 -27.10 -42.72
C SER A 430 -23.18 -25.71 -42.37
N GLU A 431 -22.55 -25.06 -43.34
CA GLU A 431 -22.01 -23.70 -43.21
C GLU A 431 -23.09 -22.72 -42.72
N ALA A 432 -24.30 -22.85 -43.27
CA ALA A 432 -25.46 -22.05 -42.88
C ALA A 432 -25.98 -22.32 -41.45
N PHE A 433 -25.61 -23.43 -40.80
CA PHE A 433 -25.84 -23.66 -39.37
C PHE A 433 -24.71 -23.04 -38.55
N VAL A 434 -23.45 -23.33 -38.89
CA VAL A 434 -22.27 -22.82 -38.16
C VAL A 434 -22.29 -21.29 -38.14
N GLU A 435 -22.58 -20.63 -39.26
CA GLU A 435 -22.61 -19.17 -39.35
C GLU A 435 -23.76 -18.56 -38.50
N GLN A 436 -24.93 -19.20 -38.46
CA GLN A 436 -25.99 -18.76 -37.54
C GLN A 436 -25.61 -18.95 -36.07
N PHE A 437 -24.82 -19.99 -35.75
CA PHE A 437 -24.31 -20.21 -34.40
C PHE A 437 -23.23 -19.18 -34.02
N LYS A 438 -22.33 -18.81 -34.93
CA LYS A 438 -21.37 -17.70 -34.72
C LYS A 438 -22.08 -16.37 -34.44
N ILE A 439 -23.11 -16.04 -35.22
CA ILE A 439 -23.89 -14.81 -35.02
C ILE A 439 -24.59 -14.86 -33.65
N PHE A 440 -25.20 -15.99 -33.28
CA PHE A 440 -25.80 -16.16 -31.95
C PHE A 440 -24.77 -16.03 -30.81
N TYR A 441 -23.58 -16.61 -30.96
CA TYR A 441 -22.49 -16.46 -29.99
C TYR A 441 -22.04 -15.00 -29.88
N SER A 442 -21.96 -14.25 -30.98
CA SER A 442 -21.67 -12.81 -30.98
C SER A 442 -22.76 -12.01 -30.26
N GLU A 443 -24.05 -12.28 -30.53
CA GLU A 443 -25.20 -11.71 -29.79
C GLU A 443 -25.09 -11.97 -28.27
N LEU A 444 -24.62 -13.17 -27.88
CA LEU A 444 -24.47 -13.55 -26.48
C LEU A 444 -23.22 -12.91 -25.83
N LYS A 445 -22.08 -12.90 -26.52
CA LYS A 445 -20.83 -12.24 -26.08
C LYS A 445 -21.06 -10.75 -25.84
N ASP A 446 -21.82 -10.10 -26.72
CA ASP A 446 -22.25 -8.71 -26.57
C ASP A 446 -23.26 -8.49 -25.43
N PHE A 447 -24.20 -9.42 -25.21
CA PHE A 447 -25.11 -9.36 -24.05
C PHE A 447 -24.37 -9.40 -22.70
N PHE A 448 -23.29 -10.20 -22.59
CA PHE A 448 -22.43 -10.25 -21.40
C PHE A 448 -21.30 -9.20 -21.39
N ASN A 449 -21.25 -8.28 -22.35
CA ASN A 449 -20.17 -7.29 -22.55
C ASN A 449 -18.75 -7.89 -22.71
N ALA A 450 -18.65 -9.21 -22.96
CA ALA A 450 -17.42 -10.00 -22.91
C ALA A 450 -16.60 -9.99 -24.22
N GLY A 451 -16.85 -9.00 -25.09
CA GLY A 451 -16.12 -8.80 -26.35
C GLY A 451 -14.67 -8.35 -26.14
N SER A 452 -13.84 -8.54 -27.16
CA SER A 452 -12.44 -8.13 -27.15
C SER A 452 -12.30 -6.60 -27.17
N LEU A 453 -11.10 -6.10 -26.86
CA LEU A 453 -10.87 -4.65 -26.87
C LEU A 453 -11.18 -4.02 -28.24
N LEU A 454 -10.84 -4.71 -29.34
CA LEU A 454 -11.07 -4.18 -30.68
C LEU A 454 -12.57 -4.11 -31.02
N GLU A 455 -13.35 -5.11 -30.59
CA GLU A 455 -14.82 -5.11 -30.69
C GLU A 455 -15.43 -3.97 -29.85
N GLN A 456 -15.02 -3.84 -28.58
CA GLN A 456 -15.50 -2.80 -27.66
C GLN A 456 -15.22 -1.40 -28.23
N VAL A 457 -14.00 -1.16 -28.69
CA VAL A 457 -13.53 0.09 -29.30
C VAL A 457 -14.25 0.42 -30.62
N GLN A 458 -14.43 -0.55 -31.52
CA GLN A 458 -15.19 -0.35 -32.75
C GLN A 458 -16.67 -0.05 -32.47
N SER A 459 -17.24 -0.64 -31.41
CA SER A 459 -18.67 -0.47 -31.05
C SER A 459 -19.08 0.95 -30.65
N ILE A 460 -18.12 1.83 -30.32
CA ILE A 460 -18.37 3.25 -29.98
C ILE A 460 -18.03 4.21 -31.11
N LYS A 461 -17.43 3.75 -32.21
CA LYS A 461 -16.85 4.58 -33.28
C LYS A 461 -17.79 5.69 -33.79
N GLU A 462 -19.06 5.36 -34.03
CA GLU A 462 -20.08 6.30 -34.55
C GLU A 462 -20.46 7.42 -33.57
N SER A 463 -20.05 7.32 -32.30
CA SER A 463 -20.32 8.33 -31.26
C SER A 463 -19.14 9.23 -30.93
N LEU A 464 -17.98 9.01 -31.56
CA LEU A 464 -16.74 9.75 -31.31
C LEU A 464 -16.69 11.08 -32.10
N SER A 465 -16.02 12.09 -31.54
CA SER A 465 -15.62 13.30 -32.28
C SER A 465 -14.56 12.99 -33.32
N GLU A 466 -14.36 13.88 -34.29
CA GLU A 466 -13.30 13.77 -35.31
C GLU A 466 -11.91 13.54 -34.67
N SER A 467 -11.58 14.31 -33.63
CA SER A 467 -10.34 14.15 -32.84
C SER A 467 -10.21 12.80 -32.14
N ALA A 468 -11.31 12.22 -31.66
CA ALA A 468 -11.31 10.90 -31.03
C ALA A 468 -11.29 9.77 -32.08
N LEU A 469 -11.83 10.00 -33.29
CA LEU A 469 -11.68 9.11 -34.45
C LEU A 469 -10.23 9.07 -34.96
N GLU A 470 -9.50 10.19 -34.92
CA GLU A 470 -8.07 10.25 -35.23
C GLU A 470 -7.23 9.49 -34.18
N ALA A 471 -7.50 9.72 -32.88
CA ALA A 471 -6.85 8.97 -31.81
C ALA A 471 -7.12 7.46 -31.91
N LEU A 472 -8.36 7.08 -32.21
CA LEU A 472 -8.77 5.70 -32.50
C LEU A 472 -7.99 5.11 -33.68
N ALA A 473 -7.94 5.80 -34.82
CA ALA A 473 -7.21 5.33 -36.00
C ALA A 473 -5.70 5.17 -35.72
N SER A 474 -5.13 6.06 -34.91
CA SER A 474 -3.74 5.96 -34.43
C SER A 474 -3.53 4.74 -33.52
N PHE A 475 -4.42 4.49 -32.56
CA PHE A 475 -4.36 3.32 -31.68
C PHE A 475 -4.48 1.99 -32.45
N VAL A 476 -5.49 1.84 -33.32
CA VAL A 476 -5.67 0.61 -34.12
C VAL A 476 -4.48 0.36 -35.04
N LYS A 477 -3.90 1.40 -35.64
CA LYS A 477 -2.71 1.29 -36.48
C LYS A 477 -1.46 0.90 -35.67
N THR A 478 -1.26 1.47 -34.49
CA THR A 478 -0.10 1.17 -33.64
C THR A 478 -0.19 -0.21 -33.00
N LYS A 479 -1.38 -0.63 -32.53
CA LYS A 479 -1.63 -2.00 -32.09
C LYS A 479 -1.32 -3.01 -33.21
N LYS A 480 -1.87 -2.82 -34.42
CA LYS A 480 -1.58 -3.73 -35.55
C LYS A 480 -0.09 -3.81 -35.88
N ASN A 481 0.65 -2.70 -35.80
CA ASN A 481 2.09 -2.69 -36.00
C ASN A 481 2.84 -3.47 -34.90
N LEU A 482 2.36 -3.46 -33.66
CA LEU A 482 2.92 -4.24 -32.55
C LEU A 482 2.62 -5.74 -32.73
N ASP A 483 1.37 -6.09 -33.04
CA ASP A 483 0.92 -7.48 -33.26
C ASP A 483 1.79 -8.15 -34.34
N GLN A 484 1.96 -7.48 -35.49
CA GLN A 484 2.82 -7.93 -36.60
C GLN A 484 4.32 -8.02 -36.26
N TRP A 485 4.76 -7.43 -35.15
CA TRP A 485 6.15 -7.43 -34.71
C TRP A 485 6.42 -8.52 -33.67
N GLU A 486 5.40 -8.92 -32.91
CA GLU A 486 5.43 -10.10 -32.03
C GLU A 486 5.44 -11.41 -32.84
N ASP A 487 4.68 -11.47 -33.95
CA ASP A 487 4.76 -12.56 -34.95
C ASP A 487 6.19 -12.78 -35.50
N ALA A 488 7.01 -11.73 -35.55
CA ALA A 488 8.37 -11.79 -36.08
C ALA A 488 9.41 -12.39 -35.10
N LYS A 489 9.03 -12.64 -33.84
CA LYS A 489 9.90 -13.17 -32.76
C LYS A 489 11.18 -12.36 -32.48
N ASP A 490 11.21 -11.07 -32.83
CA ASP A 490 12.45 -10.28 -32.92
C ASP A 490 12.62 -9.26 -31.78
N LEU A 491 12.10 -9.59 -30.59
CA LEU A 491 11.91 -8.68 -29.44
C LEU A 491 13.19 -8.06 -28.86
N ASP A 492 14.35 -8.69 -29.07
CA ASP A 492 15.65 -8.33 -28.45
C ASP A 492 16.34 -7.10 -29.09
N LYS A 493 15.58 -6.13 -29.62
CA LYS A 493 16.10 -4.98 -30.38
C LYS A 493 15.35 -3.70 -30.02
N ASN A 494 16.09 -2.58 -29.91
CA ASN A 494 15.57 -1.25 -29.52
C ASN A 494 14.35 -0.75 -30.32
N GLY A 495 14.12 -1.27 -31.53
CA GLY A 495 12.90 -0.97 -32.31
C GLY A 495 11.60 -1.41 -31.62
N GLY A 496 11.63 -2.52 -30.86
CA GLY A 496 10.45 -3.06 -30.17
C GLY A 496 9.94 -2.16 -29.06
N ILE A 497 10.85 -1.67 -28.21
CA ILE A 497 10.55 -0.75 -27.12
C ILE A 497 9.92 0.54 -27.67
N GLN A 498 10.39 1.05 -28.81
CA GLN A 498 9.81 2.21 -29.48
C GLN A 498 8.41 1.93 -30.08
N VAL A 499 8.14 0.72 -30.57
CA VAL A 499 6.77 0.33 -31.01
C VAL A 499 5.82 0.15 -29.82
N LEU A 500 6.28 -0.44 -28.71
CA LEU A 500 5.54 -0.56 -27.45
C LEU A 500 5.19 0.81 -26.87
N LEU A 501 6.18 1.70 -26.71
CA LEU A 501 5.99 3.05 -26.17
C LEU A 501 5.03 3.88 -27.05
N LYS A 502 5.12 3.76 -28.38
CA LYS A 502 4.21 4.41 -29.31
C LYS A 502 2.78 3.88 -29.26
N THR A 503 2.60 2.61 -28.88
CA THR A 503 1.28 2.00 -28.65
C THR A 503 0.71 2.41 -27.29
N LEU A 504 1.55 2.58 -26.26
CA LEU A 504 1.17 3.20 -24.98
C LEU A 504 0.73 4.66 -25.14
N GLN A 505 1.45 5.47 -25.92
CA GLN A 505 1.10 6.86 -26.25
C GLN A 505 -0.28 6.97 -26.94
N SER A 506 -0.54 6.14 -27.95
CA SER A 506 -1.78 6.19 -28.73
C SER A 506 -2.99 5.70 -27.92
N LEU A 507 -2.81 4.65 -27.11
CA LEU A 507 -3.78 4.15 -26.15
C LEU A 507 -4.14 5.24 -25.14
N SER A 508 -3.14 5.82 -24.46
CA SER A 508 -3.33 6.88 -23.46
C SER A 508 -4.08 8.09 -24.03
N SER A 509 -3.74 8.47 -25.27
CA SER A 509 -4.44 9.53 -26.01
C SER A 509 -5.93 9.20 -26.21
N LEU A 510 -6.25 7.99 -26.67
CA LEU A 510 -7.63 7.53 -26.86
C LEU A 510 -8.40 7.48 -25.53
N ARG A 511 -7.81 6.94 -24.46
CA ARG A 511 -8.44 6.86 -23.13
C ARG A 511 -8.71 8.25 -22.53
N SER A 512 -7.83 9.23 -22.75
CA SER A 512 -8.04 10.63 -22.35
C SER A 512 -9.27 11.25 -23.04
N PHE A 513 -9.51 10.98 -24.33
CA PHE A 513 -10.72 11.45 -25.02
C PHE A 513 -12.00 10.81 -24.45
N LEU A 514 -11.98 9.52 -24.11
CA LEU A 514 -13.13 8.86 -23.49
C LEU A 514 -13.42 9.43 -22.09
N MET A 515 -12.38 9.64 -21.27
CA MET A 515 -12.53 10.24 -19.94
C MET A 515 -13.13 11.65 -20.01
N LYS A 516 -12.66 12.51 -20.91
CA LYS A 516 -13.22 13.86 -21.13
C LYS A 516 -14.69 13.85 -21.56
N GLY A 517 -15.13 12.84 -22.31
CA GLY A 517 -16.56 12.65 -22.59
C GLY A 517 -17.36 12.19 -21.36
N LEU A 518 -16.76 11.35 -20.51
CA LEU A 518 -17.38 10.83 -19.30
C LEU A 518 -17.42 11.87 -18.15
N GLU A 519 -16.47 12.81 -18.06
CA GLU A 519 -16.47 13.94 -17.10
C GLU A 519 -17.79 14.75 -17.09
N SER A 520 -18.56 14.72 -18.18
CA SER A 520 -19.90 15.33 -18.27
C SER A 520 -20.96 14.79 -17.30
N GLY A 521 -20.70 13.65 -16.65
CA GLY A 521 -21.64 12.98 -15.73
C GLY A 521 -22.92 12.45 -16.41
N LEU A 522 -23.83 11.89 -15.61
CA LEU A 522 -25.08 11.33 -16.12
C LEU A 522 -26.29 12.24 -15.82
N ARG A 523 -26.84 12.88 -16.85
CA ARG A 523 -28.05 13.70 -16.75
C ARG A 523 -29.28 12.89 -16.30
N ASN A 524 -30.15 13.52 -15.54
CA ASN A 524 -31.40 12.90 -15.05
C ASN A 524 -32.40 12.58 -16.19
N ASP A 525 -32.41 13.40 -17.24
CA ASP A 525 -33.25 13.29 -18.43
C ASP A 525 -32.58 12.55 -19.61
N ALA A 526 -31.43 11.89 -19.37
CA ALA A 526 -30.73 11.14 -20.42
C ALA A 526 -31.60 10.01 -21.01
N PRO A 527 -31.78 9.94 -22.35
CA PRO A 527 -32.55 8.88 -22.99
C PRO A 527 -31.78 7.55 -22.97
N ASP A 528 -32.49 6.42 -22.92
CA ASP A 528 -31.92 5.07 -22.75
C ASP A 528 -30.76 4.75 -23.70
N ALA A 529 -30.88 5.14 -24.98
CA ALA A 529 -29.82 4.94 -25.97
C ALA A 529 -28.50 5.66 -25.61
N ALA A 530 -28.58 6.84 -24.99
CA ALA A 530 -27.40 7.56 -24.50
C ALA A 530 -26.80 6.90 -23.25
N ILE A 531 -27.64 6.34 -22.37
CA ILE A 531 -27.17 5.57 -21.20
C ILE A 531 -26.46 4.28 -21.66
N ALA A 532 -27.02 3.57 -22.64
CA ALA A 532 -26.42 2.36 -23.23
C ALA A 532 -25.11 2.68 -23.99
N MET A 533 -25.04 3.82 -24.70
CA MET A 533 -23.78 4.27 -25.29
C MET A 533 -22.74 4.60 -24.20
N ARG A 534 -23.15 5.22 -23.09
CA ARG A 534 -22.26 5.51 -21.95
C ARG A 534 -21.73 4.24 -21.26
N GLN A 535 -22.54 3.17 -21.20
CA GLN A 535 -22.06 1.84 -20.76
C GLN A 535 -20.91 1.35 -21.63
N LYS A 536 -21.04 1.41 -22.97
CA LYS A 536 -19.95 1.05 -23.89
C LYS A 536 -18.70 1.92 -23.69
N TRP A 537 -18.86 3.23 -23.51
CA TRP A 537 -17.73 4.15 -23.29
C TRP A 537 -16.96 3.78 -22.01
N ARG A 538 -17.65 3.50 -20.90
CA ARG A 538 -17.03 3.06 -19.64
C ARG A 538 -16.32 1.70 -19.79
N LEU A 539 -16.92 0.74 -20.48
CA LEU A 539 -16.33 -0.58 -20.71
C LEU A 539 -15.11 -0.53 -21.64
N CYS A 540 -15.14 0.34 -22.65
CA CYS A 540 -14.00 0.63 -23.51
C CYS A 540 -12.87 1.34 -22.75
N GLU A 541 -13.20 2.30 -21.89
CA GLU A 541 -12.26 3.02 -21.02
C GLU A 541 -11.54 2.08 -20.04
N ILE A 542 -12.27 1.15 -19.40
CA ILE A 542 -11.70 0.08 -18.57
C ILE A 542 -10.89 -0.91 -19.42
N GLY A 543 -11.38 -1.33 -20.59
CA GLY A 543 -10.64 -2.23 -21.49
C GLY A 543 -9.32 -1.66 -22.00
N LEU A 544 -9.18 -0.33 -22.06
CA LEU A 544 -7.93 0.36 -22.35
C LEU A 544 -6.99 0.38 -21.12
N GLU A 545 -7.51 0.46 -19.89
CA GLU A 545 -6.73 0.24 -18.66
C GLU A 545 -6.15 -1.18 -18.62
N ASP A 546 -6.98 -2.20 -18.87
CA ASP A 546 -6.58 -3.62 -18.92
C ASP A 546 -5.43 -3.85 -19.93
N TYR A 547 -5.51 -3.24 -21.11
CA TYR A 547 -4.49 -3.38 -22.14
C TYR A 547 -3.23 -2.52 -21.86
N SER A 548 -3.37 -1.41 -21.13
CA SER A 548 -2.22 -0.64 -20.63
C SER A 548 -1.35 -1.45 -19.67
N PHE A 549 -1.97 -2.31 -18.85
CA PHE A 549 -1.28 -3.22 -17.95
C PHE A 549 -0.42 -4.22 -18.75
N VAL A 550 -0.98 -4.81 -19.80
CA VAL A 550 -0.25 -5.73 -20.70
C VAL A 550 0.93 -5.02 -21.38
N LEU A 551 0.71 -3.82 -21.91
CA LEU A 551 1.76 -3.06 -22.59
C LEU A 551 2.88 -2.60 -21.65
N LEU A 552 2.56 -2.15 -20.43
CA LEU A 552 3.60 -1.81 -19.43
C LEU A 552 4.34 -3.05 -18.95
N SER A 553 3.66 -4.19 -18.74
CA SER A 553 4.34 -5.45 -18.40
C SER A 553 5.32 -5.88 -19.49
N ARG A 554 4.94 -5.78 -20.77
CA ARG A 554 5.82 -6.04 -21.92
C ARG A 554 6.99 -5.07 -21.97
N TYR A 555 6.75 -3.78 -21.72
CA TYR A 555 7.80 -2.75 -21.65
C TYR A 555 8.82 -3.04 -20.54
N ILE A 556 8.35 -3.36 -19.32
CA ILE A 556 9.23 -3.63 -18.17
C ILE A 556 10.06 -4.88 -18.41
N ASN A 557 9.46 -5.96 -18.94
CA ASN A 557 10.19 -7.19 -19.24
C ASN A 557 11.28 -6.96 -20.33
N ALA A 558 11.01 -6.10 -21.32
CA ALA A 558 12.01 -5.69 -22.32
C ALA A 558 13.14 -4.81 -21.71
N LEU A 559 12.80 -3.92 -20.77
CA LEU A 559 13.78 -3.12 -20.02
C LEU A 559 14.66 -4.02 -19.12
N GLU A 560 14.08 -5.03 -18.48
CA GLU A 560 14.80 -6.04 -17.69
C GLU A 560 15.75 -6.87 -18.58
N ALA A 561 15.30 -7.29 -19.77
CA ALA A 561 16.13 -7.98 -20.75
C ALA A 561 17.33 -7.14 -21.26
N LEU A 562 17.20 -5.80 -21.28
CA LEU A 562 18.31 -4.87 -21.54
C LEU A 562 19.23 -4.62 -20.33
N GLY A 563 19.07 -5.38 -19.24
CA GLY A 563 19.88 -5.29 -18.01
C GLY A 563 19.28 -4.37 -16.93
N GLY A 564 18.03 -3.94 -17.08
CA GLY A 564 17.22 -3.28 -16.06
C GLY A 564 17.90 -2.10 -15.37
N SER A 565 17.83 -2.07 -14.04
CA SER A 565 18.36 -0.97 -13.21
C SER A 565 19.88 -0.81 -13.31
N ALA A 566 20.63 -1.89 -13.51
CA ALA A 566 22.09 -1.84 -13.67
C ALA A 566 22.50 -1.20 -15.00
N SER A 567 21.76 -1.49 -16.08
CA SER A 567 21.96 -0.90 -17.40
C SER A 567 21.58 0.59 -17.43
N LEU A 568 20.47 0.95 -16.78
CA LEU A 568 20.06 2.34 -16.58
C LEU A 568 21.12 3.14 -15.81
N ALA A 569 21.64 2.61 -14.69
CA ALA A 569 22.66 3.29 -13.90
C ALA A 569 23.96 3.55 -14.70
N GLN A 570 24.45 2.56 -15.44
CA GLN A 570 25.61 2.71 -16.34
C GLN A 570 25.35 3.62 -17.56
N GLY A 571 24.07 3.86 -17.89
CA GLY A 571 23.68 4.65 -19.06
C GLY A 571 23.94 6.15 -18.95
N LEU A 572 24.05 6.69 -17.74
CA LEU A 572 24.27 8.13 -17.50
C LEU A 572 25.71 8.60 -17.81
N ASP A 573 26.67 7.69 -17.94
CA ASP A 573 28.06 8.01 -18.29
C ASP A 573 28.37 7.93 -19.80
N ARG A 574 27.34 7.75 -20.64
CA ARG A 574 27.50 7.63 -22.10
C ARG A 574 26.40 8.38 -22.84
N ASP A 575 26.76 9.42 -23.58
CA ASP A 575 25.84 10.30 -24.34
C ASP A 575 24.83 9.56 -25.25
N ALA A 576 25.15 8.34 -25.66
CA ALA A 576 24.29 7.48 -26.47
C ALA A 576 23.10 6.85 -25.71
N ASN A 577 23.17 6.72 -24.39
CA ASN A 577 22.18 5.98 -23.59
C ASN A 577 21.09 6.86 -22.94
N THR A 578 21.18 8.19 -23.08
CA THR A 578 20.20 9.15 -22.53
C THR A 578 18.77 8.90 -23.04
N SER A 579 18.60 8.26 -24.22
CA SER A 579 17.27 7.89 -24.71
C SER A 579 16.59 6.82 -23.86
N ILE A 580 17.33 5.91 -23.21
CA ILE A 580 16.76 4.81 -22.43
C ILE A 580 16.05 5.35 -21.17
N TRP A 581 16.70 6.30 -20.47
CA TRP A 581 16.04 7.05 -19.40
C TRP A 581 14.86 7.87 -19.93
N GLY A 582 15.02 8.54 -21.07
CA GLY A 582 13.92 9.28 -21.71
C GLY A 582 12.70 8.40 -21.99
N ASP A 583 12.89 7.20 -22.53
CA ASP A 583 11.83 6.24 -22.83
C ASP A 583 11.18 5.71 -21.54
N ALA A 584 11.97 5.43 -20.50
CA ALA A 584 11.48 4.86 -19.23
C ALA A 584 10.72 5.89 -18.37
N LEU A 585 11.17 7.15 -18.33
CA LEU A 585 10.44 8.23 -17.68
C LEU A 585 9.12 8.52 -18.38
N GLU A 586 9.07 8.39 -19.71
CA GLU A 586 7.82 8.54 -20.47
C GLU A 586 6.87 7.35 -20.27
N ALA A 587 7.38 6.12 -20.24
CA ALA A 587 6.57 4.94 -19.91
C ALA A 587 5.96 5.05 -18.50
N LEU A 588 6.73 5.53 -17.50
CA LEU A 588 6.22 5.78 -16.15
C LEU A 588 5.18 6.91 -16.14
N ALA A 589 5.45 8.02 -16.81
CA ALA A 589 4.49 9.13 -16.92
C ALA A 589 3.17 8.70 -17.61
N ILE A 590 3.23 7.85 -18.64
CA ILE A 590 2.03 7.27 -19.27
C ILE A 590 1.27 6.36 -18.28
N GLY A 591 1.99 5.55 -17.50
CA GLY A 591 1.42 4.72 -16.45
C GLY A 591 0.72 5.52 -15.33
N ILE A 592 1.34 6.60 -14.87
CA ILE A 592 0.74 7.53 -13.89
C ILE A 592 -0.49 8.24 -14.46
N ASN A 593 -0.48 8.60 -15.75
CA ASN A 593 -1.69 9.08 -16.42
C ASN A 593 -2.79 7.99 -16.48
N GLN A 594 -2.46 6.70 -16.56
CA GLN A 594 -3.49 5.65 -16.48
C GLN A 594 -4.12 5.55 -15.09
N VAL A 595 -3.35 5.76 -14.02
CA VAL A 595 -3.85 5.83 -12.64
C VAL A 595 -4.77 7.06 -12.46
N SER A 596 -4.37 8.20 -13.02
CA SER A 596 -5.19 9.42 -13.08
C SER A 596 -6.54 9.21 -13.78
N PHE A 597 -6.55 8.53 -14.94
CA PHE A 597 -7.77 8.18 -15.67
C PHE A 597 -8.65 7.17 -14.93
N SER A 598 -8.10 6.40 -13.99
CA SER A 598 -8.86 5.57 -13.05
C SER A 598 -9.40 6.35 -11.84
N CYS A 599 -9.26 7.69 -11.87
CA CYS A 599 -9.72 8.66 -10.87
C CYS A 599 -9.08 8.52 -9.48
N TRP A 600 -7.88 7.93 -9.40
CA TRP A 600 -7.09 7.95 -8.17
C TRP A 600 -6.20 9.19 -8.14
N LYS A 601 -6.41 10.09 -7.16
CA LYS A 601 -5.65 11.34 -6.93
C LYS A 601 -5.19 12.03 -8.25
N PRO A 602 -6.12 12.44 -9.14
CA PRO A 602 -5.77 12.87 -10.49
C PRO A 602 -4.88 14.13 -10.51
N GLU A 603 -4.99 15.01 -9.53
CA GLU A 603 -4.13 16.18 -9.32
C GLU A 603 -2.67 15.77 -9.05
N GLU A 604 -2.45 14.82 -8.14
CA GLU A 604 -1.10 14.33 -7.79
C GLU A 604 -0.48 13.52 -8.93
N CYS A 605 -1.27 12.68 -9.61
CA CYS A 605 -0.84 12.01 -10.83
C CYS A 605 -0.42 13.03 -11.91
N THR A 606 -1.14 14.15 -12.03
CA THR A 606 -0.82 15.21 -12.99
C THR A 606 0.47 15.95 -12.60
N ALA A 607 0.69 16.24 -11.32
CA ALA A 607 1.93 16.84 -10.82
C ALA A 607 3.15 15.93 -11.08
N ILE A 608 3.08 14.66 -10.68
CA ILE A 608 4.13 13.66 -10.93
C ILE A 608 4.38 13.49 -12.44
N GLY A 609 3.33 13.48 -13.26
CA GLY A 609 3.45 13.43 -14.71
C GLY A 609 4.19 14.65 -15.29
N ASN A 610 3.91 15.86 -14.80
CA ASN A 610 4.64 17.07 -15.19
C ASN A 610 6.11 16.99 -14.78
N GLU A 611 6.38 16.60 -13.53
CA GLU A 611 7.74 16.45 -12.98
C GLU A 611 8.59 15.47 -13.80
N LEU A 612 8.10 14.25 -14.06
CA LEU A 612 8.80 13.24 -14.87
C LEU A 612 9.11 13.74 -16.29
N LEU A 613 8.17 14.47 -16.91
CA LEU A 613 8.37 15.04 -18.25
C LEU A 613 9.30 16.26 -18.24
N SER A 614 9.36 17.03 -17.15
CA SER A 614 10.36 18.08 -16.94
C SER A 614 11.75 17.50 -16.70
N TRP A 615 11.91 16.46 -15.89
CA TRP A 615 13.21 15.79 -15.69
C TRP A 615 13.69 15.03 -16.94
N LYS A 616 12.78 14.64 -17.85
CA LYS A 616 13.13 14.15 -19.20
C LYS A 616 13.66 15.27 -20.12
N GLN A 617 13.22 16.52 -19.94
CA GLN A 617 13.60 17.66 -20.79
C GLN A 617 14.82 18.42 -20.26
N ILE A 618 14.96 18.52 -18.94
CA ILE A 618 16.10 19.15 -18.27
C ILE A 618 17.29 18.17 -18.34
N GLY A 619 18.23 18.47 -19.23
CA GLY A 619 19.41 17.66 -19.45
C GLY A 619 20.43 17.71 -18.30
N LEU A 620 21.37 16.77 -18.34
CA LEU A 620 22.44 16.55 -17.35
C LEU A 620 23.51 17.67 -17.33
N SER A 621 23.23 18.84 -17.91
CA SER A 621 24.19 19.92 -18.20
C SER A 621 24.11 21.12 -17.24
N GLU A 622 23.22 21.07 -16.25
CA GLU A 622 23.24 22.01 -15.14
C GLU A 622 24.37 21.66 -14.16
N THR A 623 24.89 22.61 -13.39
CA THR A 623 25.95 22.38 -12.39
C THR A 623 25.71 23.22 -11.15
N GLU A 624 25.93 22.67 -9.96
CA GLU A 624 25.77 23.38 -8.68
C GLU A 624 27.05 23.24 -7.84
N GLY A 625 27.77 24.35 -7.63
CA GLY A 625 29.05 24.33 -6.94
C GLY A 625 30.09 23.44 -7.64
N SER A 626 30.47 22.35 -6.99
CA SER A 626 31.36 21.30 -7.50
C SER A 626 30.64 20.14 -8.21
N GLU A 627 29.31 20.04 -8.09
CA GLU A 627 28.57 18.81 -8.39
C GLU A 627 28.27 18.61 -9.89
N ASP A 628 28.39 17.35 -10.33
CA ASP A 628 27.99 16.89 -11.67
C ASP A 628 26.46 17.07 -11.82
N GLY A 629 26.03 17.59 -12.97
CA GLY A 629 24.61 17.72 -13.31
C GLY A 629 23.84 16.41 -13.23
N LYS A 630 24.52 15.27 -13.43
CA LYS A 630 23.94 13.93 -13.19
C LYS A 630 23.49 13.74 -11.74
N TYR A 631 24.27 14.20 -10.76
CA TYR A 631 23.97 14.02 -9.33
C TYR A 631 22.74 14.84 -8.95
N ILE A 632 22.72 16.13 -9.32
CA ILE A 632 21.60 17.02 -9.06
C ILE A 632 20.33 16.56 -9.80
N TRP A 633 20.44 16.10 -11.05
CA TRP A 633 19.33 15.49 -11.81
C TRP A 633 18.80 14.22 -11.13
N ALA A 634 19.69 13.35 -10.66
CA ALA A 634 19.33 12.11 -9.99
C ALA A 634 18.66 12.35 -8.62
N LEU A 635 19.05 13.40 -7.87
CA LEU A 635 18.36 13.79 -6.65
C LEU A 635 16.91 14.26 -6.92
N ARG A 636 16.69 15.06 -7.98
CA ARG A 636 15.32 15.46 -8.41
C ARG A 636 14.48 14.26 -8.83
N LEU A 637 15.09 13.35 -9.59
CA LEU A 637 14.41 12.15 -10.04
C LEU A 637 14.08 11.21 -8.87
N LYS A 638 15.01 11.02 -7.90
CA LYS A 638 14.74 10.28 -6.65
C LYS A 638 13.51 10.88 -5.94
N ALA A 639 13.48 12.20 -5.76
CA ALA A 639 12.39 12.90 -5.09
C ALA A 639 11.03 12.58 -5.73
N THR A 640 10.87 12.81 -7.04
CA THR A 640 9.63 12.48 -7.78
C THR A 640 9.33 10.97 -7.79
N LEU A 641 10.33 10.09 -7.85
CA LEU A 641 10.12 8.64 -7.81
C LEU A 641 9.69 8.11 -6.44
N ASP A 642 10.25 8.59 -5.33
CA ASP A 642 9.79 8.16 -3.99
C ASP A 642 8.36 8.67 -3.73
N ARG A 643 7.97 9.87 -4.20
CA ARG A 643 6.56 10.32 -4.24
C ARG A 643 5.69 9.42 -5.12
N THR A 644 6.20 9.00 -6.28
CA THR A 644 5.52 8.05 -7.18
C THR A 644 5.25 6.71 -6.50
N ARG A 645 6.21 6.18 -5.76
CA ARG A 645 6.06 4.95 -4.97
C ARG A 645 4.95 5.12 -3.91
N ARG A 646 4.96 6.23 -3.14
CA ARG A 646 3.89 6.50 -2.15
C ARG A 646 2.48 6.48 -2.74
N LEU A 647 2.28 7.11 -3.90
CA LEU A 647 1.00 7.08 -4.61
C LEU A 647 0.51 5.65 -4.92
N THR A 648 1.44 4.72 -5.22
CA THR A 648 1.13 3.30 -5.47
C THR A 648 0.94 2.47 -4.21
N GLU A 649 1.65 2.80 -3.13
CA GLU A 649 1.47 2.21 -1.80
C GLU A 649 0.08 2.57 -1.25
N GLU A 650 -0.31 3.85 -1.25
CA GLU A 650 -1.61 4.32 -0.77
C GLU A 650 -2.81 3.70 -1.50
N TYR A 651 -2.70 3.50 -2.83
CA TYR A 651 -3.71 2.79 -3.63
C TYR A 651 -3.86 1.35 -3.15
N SER A 652 -2.74 0.70 -2.82
CA SER A 652 -2.69 -0.68 -2.34
C SER A 652 -3.21 -0.80 -0.91
N GLU A 653 -2.82 0.13 -0.01
CA GLU A 653 -3.39 0.25 1.34
C GLU A 653 -4.91 0.49 1.29
N ALA A 654 -5.40 1.32 0.36
CA ALA A 654 -6.83 1.55 0.18
C ALA A 654 -7.55 0.23 -0.16
N LEU A 655 -7.08 -0.55 -1.14
CA LEU A 655 -7.69 -1.85 -1.48
C LEU A 655 -7.59 -2.87 -0.33
N LEU A 656 -6.48 -2.85 0.43
CA LEU A 656 -6.29 -3.68 1.63
C LEU A 656 -7.19 -3.25 2.81
N SER A 657 -7.65 -2.00 2.89
CA SER A 657 -8.64 -1.56 3.88
C SER A 657 -10.09 -1.92 3.49
N ILE A 658 -10.37 -1.93 2.18
CA ILE A 658 -11.71 -2.16 1.62
C ILE A 658 -12.06 -3.66 1.64
N PHE A 659 -11.22 -4.52 1.05
CA PHE A 659 -11.65 -5.85 0.63
C PHE A 659 -11.48 -6.99 1.65
N PRO A 660 -10.31 -7.23 2.29
CA PRO A 660 -10.00 -8.49 2.97
C PRO A 660 -11.06 -9.01 3.96
N GLU A 661 -11.42 -8.21 4.96
CA GLU A 661 -12.47 -8.53 5.96
C GLU A 661 -13.82 -8.82 5.29
N LYS A 662 -14.21 -8.01 4.29
CA LYS A 662 -15.52 -8.06 3.64
C LYS A 662 -15.61 -9.30 2.74
N VAL A 663 -14.50 -9.67 2.11
CA VAL A 663 -14.32 -10.91 1.34
C VAL A 663 -14.33 -12.14 2.25
N GLU A 664 -13.69 -12.10 3.42
CA GLU A 664 -13.74 -13.20 4.40
C GLU A 664 -15.17 -13.42 4.91
N VAL A 665 -15.84 -12.35 5.35
CA VAL A 665 -17.22 -12.37 5.84
C VAL A 665 -18.18 -12.93 4.79
N LEU A 666 -18.15 -12.40 3.55
CA LEU A 666 -19.06 -12.85 2.50
C LEU A 666 -18.70 -14.25 1.97
N GLY A 667 -17.41 -14.56 1.85
CA GLY A 667 -16.90 -15.82 1.33
C GLY A 667 -17.28 -16.98 2.23
N LYS A 668 -17.04 -16.84 3.54
CA LYS A 668 -17.52 -17.79 4.55
C LYS A 668 -19.04 -17.92 4.50
N ALA A 669 -19.77 -16.81 4.43
CA ALA A 669 -21.22 -16.81 4.46
C ALA A 669 -21.88 -17.49 3.26
N LEU A 670 -21.28 -17.41 2.06
CA LEU A 670 -21.80 -18.01 0.82
C LEU A 670 -21.17 -19.37 0.44
N GLY A 671 -20.20 -19.85 1.24
CA GLY A 671 -19.51 -21.13 1.02
C GLY A 671 -18.45 -21.13 -0.08
N ILE A 672 -17.79 -19.99 -0.31
CA ILE A 672 -16.73 -19.83 -1.31
C ILE A 672 -15.44 -20.52 -0.84
N PRO A 673 -14.66 -21.15 -1.75
CA PRO A 673 -13.38 -21.78 -1.41
C PRO A 673 -12.38 -20.82 -0.72
N GLU A 674 -11.72 -21.31 0.33
CA GLU A 674 -10.83 -20.51 1.20
C GLU A 674 -9.63 -19.92 0.44
N ASN A 675 -9.11 -20.63 -0.56
CA ASN A 675 -8.07 -20.10 -1.46
C ASN A 675 -8.58 -18.88 -2.24
N SER A 676 -9.76 -18.96 -2.87
CA SER A 676 -10.37 -17.85 -3.61
C SER A 676 -10.70 -16.65 -2.71
N VAL A 677 -11.04 -16.87 -1.44
CA VAL A 677 -11.23 -15.83 -0.42
C VAL A 677 -9.88 -15.17 -0.10
N ARG A 678 -8.86 -15.96 0.22
CA ARG A 678 -7.54 -15.48 0.66
C ARG A 678 -6.79 -14.69 -0.43
N THR A 679 -6.87 -15.10 -1.70
CA THR A 679 -6.14 -14.45 -2.79
C THR A 679 -6.90 -13.32 -3.48
N TYR A 680 -8.16 -13.04 -3.12
CA TYR A 680 -9.01 -12.07 -3.82
C TYR A 680 -8.37 -10.69 -3.93
N THR A 681 -8.04 -10.07 -2.78
CA THR A 681 -7.53 -8.69 -2.74
C THR A 681 -6.17 -8.58 -3.41
N GLU A 682 -5.31 -9.59 -3.22
CA GLU A 682 -4.01 -9.68 -3.87
C GLU A 682 -4.14 -9.77 -5.40
N ALA A 683 -5.08 -10.59 -5.91
CA ALA A 683 -5.35 -10.69 -7.35
C ALA A 683 -5.88 -9.38 -7.93
N GLU A 684 -6.79 -8.69 -7.23
CA GLU A 684 -7.33 -7.39 -7.66
C GLU A 684 -6.30 -6.24 -7.64
N ILE A 685 -5.25 -6.34 -6.81
CA ILE A 685 -4.07 -5.46 -6.83
C ILE A 685 -3.12 -5.86 -7.97
N ARG A 686 -2.71 -7.14 -8.05
CA ARG A 686 -1.76 -7.67 -9.05
C ARG A 686 -2.26 -7.51 -10.50
N ALA A 687 -3.57 -7.52 -10.73
CA ALA A 687 -4.18 -7.26 -12.04
C ALA A 687 -4.39 -5.77 -12.36
N GLY A 688 -4.19 -4.87 -11.38
CA GLY A 688 -4.36 -3.43 -11.57
C GLY A 688 -3.15 -2.77 -12.22
N ILE A 689 -3.40 -1.73 -13.03
CA ILE A 689 -2.34 -0.92 -13.68
C ILE A 689 -1.29 -0.40 -12.68
N ILE A 690 -1.72 -0.14 -11.44
CA ILE A 690 -0.89 0.30 -10.32
C ILE A 690 0.31 -0.62 -10.06
N PHE A 691 0.16 -1.93 -10.25
CA PHE A 691 1.22 -2.91 -10.00
C PHE A 691 2.39 -2.75 -10.97
N GLN A 692 2.10 -2.48 -12.25
CA GLN A 692 3.13 -2.23 -13.27
C GLN A 692 3.80 -0.86 -13.07
N VAL A 693 3.03 0.15 -12.66
CA VAL A 693 3.56 1.47 -12.27
C VAL A 693 4.53 1.34 -11.09
N SER A 694 4.16 0.57 -10.06
CA SER A 694 5.00 0.27 -8.89
C SER A 694 6.27 -0.49 -9.28
N LYS A 695 6.16 -1.53 -10.13
CA LYS A 695 7.32 -2.30 -10.62
C LYS A 695 8.29 -1.41 -11.40
N LEU A 696 7.80 -0.59 -12.35
CA LEU A 696 8.65 0.33 -13.12
C LEU A 696 9.29 1.41 -12.24
N CYS A 697 8.53 1.99 -11.30
CA CYS A 697 9.04 2.93 -10.31
C CYS A 697 10.18 2.31 -9.48
N THR A 698 10.03 1.06 -9.05
CA THR A 698 11.06 0.33 -8.27
C THR A 698 12.33 0.09 -9.08
N VAL A 699 12.22 -0.30 -10.36
CA VAL A 699 13.38 -0.45 -11.27
C VAL A 699 14.12 0.88 -11.42
N LEU A 700 13.39 1.98 -11.59
CA LEU A 700 13.96 3.32 -11.73
C LEU A 700 14.59 3.80 -10.41
N LEU A 701 13.95 3.61 -9.26
CA LEU A 701 14.52 3.93 -7.94
C LEU A 701 15.83 3.20 -7.69
N LYS A 702 15.89 1.88 -7.99
CA LYS A 702 17.12 1.09 -7.83
C LYS A 702 18.23 1.56 -8.77
N ALA A 703 17.90 2.07 -9.96
CA ALA A 703 18.88 2.70 -10.84
C ALA A 703 19.34 4.07 -10.33
N THR A 704 18.42 4.96 -9.93
CA THR A 704 18.74 6.30 -9.43
C THR A 704 19.55 6.28 -8.13
N ARG A 705 19.22 5.38 -7.19
CA ARG A 705 20.01 5.17 -5.95
C ARG A 705 21.45 4.72 -6.27
N ALA A 706 21.63 3.85 -7.27
CA ALA A 706 22.95 3.41 -7.71
C ALA A 706 23.78 4.52 -8.38
N VAL A 707 23.14 5.43 -9.13
CA VAL A 707 23.79 6.62 -9.73
C VAL A 707 24.27 7.60 -8.66
N LEU A 708 23.47 7.82 -7.62
CA LEU A 708 23.81 8.70 -6.50
C LEU A 708 24.83 8.09 -5.53
N GLY A 709 25.15 6.80 -5.66
CA GLY A 709 25.91 6.05 -4.65
C GLY A 709 25.25 5.97 -3.27
N SER A 710 23.94 6.29 -3.18
CA SER A 710 23.26 6.48 -1.90
C SER A 710 22.97 5.17 -1.16
N SER A 711 23.09 5.24 0.16
CA SER A 711 22.53 4.29 1.11
C SER A 711 21.00 4.14 0.94
N VAL A 712 20.47 2.95 1.25
CA VAL A 712 19.00 2.69 1.39
C VAL A 712 18.42 3.20 2.71
N TRP A 713 19.29 3.68 3.59
CA TRP A 713 18.98 4.33 4.86
C TRP A 713 19.25 5.83 4.75
N ASP A 714 18.41 6.63 5.40
CA ASP A 714 18.65 8.05 5.66
C ASP A 714 18.77 8.25 7.19
N VAL A 715 19.75 9.05 7.63
CA VAL A 715 20.22 9.06 9.03
C VAL A 715 19.91 10.40 9.68
N LEU A 716 18.87 10.42 10.51
CA LEU A 716 18.40 11.62 11.21
C LEU A 716 19.27 11.93 12.43
N VAL A 717 19.66 10.88 13.17
CA VAL A 717 20.52 10.99 14.37
C VAL A 717 21.59 9.90 14.34
N PRO A 718 22.86 10.23 14.05
CA PRO A 718 23.95 9.26 14.06
C PRO A 718 24.26 8.78 15.48
N GLY A 719 24.79 7.57 15.60
CA GLY A 719 25.09 6.93 16.89
C GLY A 719 25.23 5.42 16.79
N VAL A 720 25.55 4.77 17.91
CA VAL A 720 25.63 3.30 18.00
C VAL A 720 24.73 2.80 19.13
N ALA A 721 23.65 2.11 18.77
CA ALA A 721 22.70 1.50 19.66
C ALA A 721 22.90 -0.03 19.71
N HIS A 722 22.64 -0.63 20.87
CA HIS A 722 22.65 -2.08 21.07
C HIS A 722 21.41 -2.46 21.87
N GLY A 723 20.62 -3.43 21.41
CA GLY A 723 19.37 -3.81 22.07
C GLY A 723 18.62 -4.92 21.38
N ALA A 724 17.54 -5.41 22.00
CA ALA A 724 16.60 -6.30 21.34
C ALA A 724 15.84 -5.56 20.23
N LEU A 725 15.74 -6.14 19.04
CA LEU A 725 14.96 -5.59 17.93
C LEU A 725 13.47 -5.92 18.12
N ILE A 726 12.62 -4.91 18.21
CA ILE A 726 11.17 -5.08 18.43
C ILE A 726 10.41 -4.23 17.40
N GLN A 727 9.47 -4.84 16.66
CA GLN A 727 8.61 -4.08 15.74
C GLN A 727 7.36 -3.54 16.47
N VAL A 728 7.01 -2.29 16.20
CA VAL A 728 5.80 -1.62 16.68
C VAL A 728 5.15 -0.82 15.55
N GLU A 729 3.83 -0.64 15.60
CA GLU A 729 3.13 0.19 14.60
C GLU A 729 3.55 1.66 14.72
N ARG A 730 3.58 2.19 15.95
CA ARG A 730 3.84 3.61 16.30
C ARG A 730 4.57 3.71 17.64
N ILE A 731 5.28 4.81 17.88
CA ILE A 731 5.97 5.10 19.15
C ILE A 731 5.00 5.81 20.10
N VAL A 732 4.18 5.06 20.84
CA VAL A 732 3.26 5.64 21.85
C VAL A 732 3.57 5.16 23.28
N PRO A 733 3.33 5.98 24.34
CA PRO A 733 3.47 5.55 25.74
C PRO A 733 2.61 4.33 26.06
N GLY A 734 3.27 3.19 26.26
CA GLY A 734 2.66 1.86 26.43
C GLY A 734 2.91 0.86 25.29
N SER A 735 3.61 1.22 24.21
CA SER A 735 3.93 0.31 23.09
C SER A 735 4.85 -0.85 23.50
N LEU A 736 5.68 -0.66 24.52
CA LEU A 736 6.56 -1.68 25.06
C LEU A 736 5.93 -2.40 26.27
N PRO A 737 5.91 -3.74 26.30
CA PRO A 737 5.48 -4.49 27.48
C PRO A 737 6.32 -4.13 28.72
N PRO A 738 5.71 -3.83 29.89
CA PRO A 738 6.42 -3.36 31.09
C PRO A 738 7.35 -4.41 31.74
N SER A 739 7.41 -5.63 31.19
CA SER A 739 8.40 -6.65 31.51
C SER A 739 9.78 -6.40 30.89
N ILE A 740 9.87 -5.64 29.80
CA ILE A 740 11.13 -5.42 29.08
C ILE A 740 11.90 -4.26 29.74
N LYS A 741 13.06 -4.59 30.32
CA LYS A 741 13.97 -3.63 30.98
C LYS A 741 15.35 -3.54 30.33
N GLU A 742 15.63 -4.44 29.39
CA GLU A 742 16.86 -4.45 28.60
C GLU A 742 16.78 -3.38 27.50
N PRO A 743 17.92 -2.90 26.97
CA PRO A 743 17.93 -1.96 25.85
C PRO A 743 17.17 -2.47 24.63
N VAL A 744 16.47 -1.57 23.93
CA VAL A 744 15.65 -1.88 22.76
C VAL A 744 16.03 -1.01 21.56
N VAL A 745 16.06 -1.63 20.38
CA VAL A 745 16.02 -0.96 19.07
C VAL A 745 14.62 -1.17 18.50
N LEU A 746 13.87 -0.09 18.27
CA LEU A 746 12.52 -0.18 17.70
C LEU A 746 12.56 -0.17 16.17
N VAL A 747 11.80 -1.06 15.53
CA VAL A 747 11.34 -0.90 14.15
C VAL A 747 9.94 -0.32 14.20
N VAL A 748 9.69 0.80 13.53
CA VAL A 748 8.45 1.58 13.65
C VAL A 748 7.81 1.70 12.28
N ASN A 749 6.57 1.25 12.12
CA ASN A 749 5.91 1.27 10.81
C ASN A 749 5.56 2.69 10.36
N LYS A 750 4.95 3.52 11.22
CA LYS A 750 4.50 4.88 10.90
C LYS A 750 4.77 5.86 12.03
N ALA A 751 4.98 7.12 11.69
CA ALA A 751 5.13 8.22 12.66
C ALA A 751 4.40 9.49 12.16
N ASP A 752 3.70 10.16 13.07
CA ASP A 752 3.01 11.44 12.84
C ASP A 752 3.90 12.66 13.16
N GLY A 753 5.12 12.45 13.68
CA GLY A 753 6.03 13.54 14.05
C GLY A 753 5.80 14.10 15.46
N ASP A 754 4.86 13.53 16.20
CA ASP A 754 4.42 13.94 17.55
C ASP A 754 4.79 12.93 18.67
N GLU A 755 5.57 11.92 18.34
CA GLU A 755 5.99 10.88 19.27
C GLU A 755 7.13 11.30 20.22
N GLU A 756 7.06 10.90 21.49
CA GLU A 756 8.13 11.09 22.48
C GLU A 756 8.84 9.76 22.73
N VAL A 757 10.10 9.65 22.31
CA VAL A 757 10.74 8.34 22.13
C VAL A 757 10.99 7.68 23.48
N LYS A 758 11.61 8.36 24.44
CA LYS A 758 11.82 7.84 25.80
C LYS A 758 10.56 7.81 26.66
N ALA A 759 9.52 8.56 26.31
CA ALA A 759 8.20 8.41 26.97
C ALA A 759 7.48 7.10 26.56
N ALA A 760 7.82 6.52 25.41
CA ALA A 760 7.43 5.14 25.07
C ALA A 760 8.24 4.08 25.84
N GLY A 761 9.46 4.40 26.25
CA GLY A 761 10.29 3.59 27.15
C GLY A 761 11.71 4.12 27.32
N ASN A 762 12.15 4.34 28.57
CA ASN A 762 13.50 4.84 28.91
C ASN A 762 14.65 3.91 28.46
N ASN A 763 14.34 2.67 28.08
CA ASN A 763 15.26 1.66 27.55
C ASN A 763 15.37 1.66 26.01
N ILE A 764 14.62 2.51 25.30
CA ILE A 764 14.79 2.70 23.86
C ILE A 764 16.12 3.43 23.60
N VAL A 765 17.00 2.81 22.82
CA VAL A 765 18.34 3.32 22.49
C VAL A 765 18.55 3.55 21.00
N GLY A 766 17.71 2.94 20.14
CA GLY A 766 17.70 3.20 18.71
C GLY A 766 16.29 3.07 18.10
N VAL A 767 16.06 3.76 16.98
CA VAL A 767 14.81 3.73 16.20
C VAL A 767 15.13 3.58 14.71
N ILE A 768 14.40 2.68 14.06
CA ILE A 768 14.37 2.47 12.62
C ILE A 768 12.92 2.73 12.16
N LEU A 769 12.67 3.86 11.50
CA LEU A 769 11.34 4.25 11.02
C LEU A 769 11.17 3.84 9.55
N LEU A 770 10.07 3.15 9.23
CA LEU A 770 9.77 2.66 7.88
C LEU A 770 9.08 3.70 6.99
N GLN A 771 9.43 4.97 7.18
CA GLN A 771 8.76 6.15 6.61
C GLN A 771 9.76 7.31 6.39
N GLU A 772 9.69 8.03 5.26
CA GLU A 772 10.39 9.31 5.07
C GLU A 772 9.92 10.36 6.10
N LEU A 773 10.88 11.02 6.78
CA LEU A 773 10.67 12.01 7.84
C LEU A 773 11.71 13.14 7.72
N PRO A 774 11.33 14.43 7.75
CA PRO A 774 12.29 15.55 7.72
C PRO A 774 13.28 15.49 8.90
N HIS A 775 14.56 15.79 8.65
CA HIS A 775 15.62 15.73 9.66
C HIS A 775 15.45 16.77 10.76
N LEU A 776 14.88 17.93 10.41
CA LEU A 776 14.60 19.04 11.31
C LEU A 776 13.12 19.04 11.76
N SER A 777 12.38 17.96 11.49
CA SER A 777 11.06 17.72 12.11
C SER A 777 11.16 17.71 13.63
N HIS A 778 10.04 17.98 14.30
CA HIS A 778 9.99 17.93 15.77
C HIS A 778 10.47 16.58 16.34
N LEU A 779 10.10 15.45 15.71
CA LEU A 779 10.57 14.12 16.13
C LEU A 779 12.09 13.95 15.94
N GLY A 780 12.67 14.44 14.85
CA GLY A 780 14.12 14.46 14.64
C GLY A 780 14.86 15.29 15.69
N VAL A 781 14.34 16.48 16.02
CA VAL A 781 14.87 17.35 17.09
C VAL A 781 14.78 16.66 18.47
N ARG A 782 13.65 16.02 18.78
CA ARG A 782 13.46 15.23 20.03
C ARG A 782 14.47 14.08 20.12
N ALA A 783 14.66 13.31 19.05
CA ALA A 783 15.60 12.18 19.04
C ALA A 783 17.06 12.61 19.31
N ARG A 784 17.49 13.79 18.81
CA ARG A 784 18.82 14.37 19.12
C ARG A 784 18.94 14.76 20.59
N GLN A 785 17.96 15.51 21.13
CA GLN A 785 17.93 15.91 22.54
C GLN A 785 17.94 14.71 23.49
N GLU A 786 17.20 13.66 23.14
CA GLU A 786 17.14 12.40 23.89
C GLU A 786 18.37 11.50 23.66
N LYS A 787 19.21 11.79 22.65
CA LYS A 787 20.40 11.00 22.25
C LYS A 787 20.05 9.54 21.90
N VAL A 788 19.02 9.38 21.08
CA VAL A 788 18.60 8.08 20.51
C VAL A 788 19.04 8.03 19.06
N ALA A 789 19.76 6.97 18.66
CA ALA A 789 20.15 6.80 17.26
C ALA A 789 18.90 6.58 16.39
N PHE A 790 18.71 7.36 15.34
CA PHE A 790 17.47 7.39 14.57
C PHE A 790 17.78 7.35 13.08
N VAL A 791 17.24 6.34 12.40
CA VAL A 791 17.37 6.15 10.95
C VAL A 791 16.00 5.88 10.34
N THR A 792 15.84 6.23 9.06
CA THR A 792 14.69 5.82 8.24
C THR A 792 15.14 4.82 7.17
N CYS A 793 14.25 3.90 6.80
CA CYS A 793 14.47 2.98 5.69
C CYS A 793 13.14 2.58 5.03
N GLU A 794 12.98 2.94 3.75
CA GLU A 794 11.81 2.59 2.93
C GLU A 794 12.21 1.67 1.76
N ASP A 795 13.02 0.64 2.04
CA ASP A 795 13.49 -0.33 1.05
C ASP A 795 13.00 -1.74 1.41
N ASP A 796 12.08 -2.29 0.61
CA ASP A 796 11.36 -3.54 0.90
C ASP A 796 12.28 -4.74 1.14
N ASP A 797 13.37 -4.86 0.38
CA ASP A 797 14.35 -5.95 0.54
C ASP A 797 15.05 -5.82 1.91
N THR A 798 15.43 -4.61 2.29
CA THR A 798 16.04 -4.32 3.59
C THR A 798 15.03 -4.53 4.73
N ILE A 799 13.77 -4.12 4.58
CA ILE A 799 12.69 -4.30 5.55
C ILE A 799 12.36 -5.79 5.75
N ALA A 800 12.30 -6.57 4.67
CA ALA A 800 12.10 -8.02 4.74
C ALA A 800 13.23 -8.70 5.53
N ASN A 801 14.49 -8.30 5.29
CA ASN A 801 15.63 -8.78 6.06
C ASN A 801 15.57 -8.36 7.55
N MET A 802 15.13 -7.13 7.86
CA MET A 802 14.94 -6.68 9.25
C MET A 802 13.88 -7.49 10.00
N ARG A 803 12.78 -7.89 9.36
CA ARG A 803 11.75 -8.75 9.97
C ARG A 803 12.29 -10.12 10.37
N LEU A 804 13.30 -10.65 9.65
CA LEU A 804 14.01 -11.86 10.04
C LEU A 804 14.91 -11.69 11.27
N LEU A 805 15.07 -10.46 11.79
CA LEU A 805 15.85 -10.14 12.99
C LEU A 805 15.00 -9.83 14.23
N GLU A 806 13.67 -9.84 14.12
CA GLU A 806 12.77 -9.55 15.24
C GLU A 806 13.03 -10.47 16.45
N GLY A 807 13.02 -9.89 17.65
CA GLY A 807 13.30 -10.58 18.91
C GLY A 807 14.78 -10.91 19.15
N LYS A 808 15.69 -10.64 18.20
CA LYS A 808 17.15 -10.85 18.38
C LYS A 808 17.82 -9.62 18.98
N TYR A 809 18.94 -9.82 19.67
CA TYR A 809 19.79 -8.72 20.11
C TYR A 809 20.66 -8.25 18.92
N VAL A 810 20.63 -6.96 18.64
CA VAL A 810 21.30 -6.34 17.48
C VAL A 810 22.15 -5.15 17.89
N ARG A 811 23.12 -4.82 17.05
CA ARG A 811 23.83 -3.55 17.01
C ARG A 811 23.35 -2.76 15.80
N LEU A 812 22.90 -1.53 16.03
CA LEU A 812 22.59 -0.53 15.01
C LEU A 812 23.66 0.56 15.09
N GLY A 813 24.58 0.59 14.14
CA GLY A 813 25.59 1.64 14.01
C GLY A 813 25.27 2.55 12.83
N ALA A 814 24.92 3.81 13.09
CA ALA A 814 24.62 4.81 12.08
C ALA A 814 25.66 5.94 12.07
N SER A 815 26.26 6.19 10.91
CA SER A 815 27.07 7.38 10.61
C SER A 815 26.28 8.33 9.67
N SER A 816 26.82 9.51 9.38
CA SER A 816 26.21 10.46 8.43
C SER A 816 26.05 9.94 7.00
N THR A 817 26.65 8.80 6.64
CA THR A 817 26.64 8.24 5.27
C THR A 817 26.35 6.74 5.18
N SER A 818 26.29 6.01 6.29
CA SER A 818 26.13 4.55 6.28
C SER A 818 25.48 4.01 7.55
N VAL A 819 24.75 2.89 7.42
CA VAL A 819 24.15 2.17 8.54
C VAL A 819 24.55 0.69 8.48
N ASP A 820 24.98 0.16 9.61
CA ASP A 820 25.28 -1.24 9.87
C ASP A 820 24.29 -1.77 10.91
N LEU A 821 23.51 -2.78 10.52
CA LEU A 821 22.59 -3.51 11.40
C LEU A 821 23.00 -4.99 11.45
N SER A 822 23.59 -5.39 12.57
CA SER A 822 24.20 -6.71 12.76
C SER A 822 23.70 -7.40 14.03
N VAL A 823 23.50 -8.73 13.97
CA VAL A 823 23.10 -9.54 15.14
C VAL A 823 24.31 -9.74 16.05
N VAL A 824 24.12 -9.57 17.36
CA VAL A 824 25.16 -9.78 18.37
C VAL A 824 24.87 -11.07 19.14
N SER A 825 25.84 -11.98 19.19
CA SER A 825 25.78 -13.21 19.98
C SER A 825 26.01 -12.95 21.46
N ASN A 826 25.10 -13.44 22.32
CA ASN A 826 25.18 -13.28 23.79
C ASN A 826 26.40 -13.95 24.47
N GLU A 827 27.29 -14.62 23.72
CA GLU A 827 28.51 -15.24 24.28
C GLU A 827 29.62 -14.21 24.59
N ASP A 828 29.65 -13.07 23.89
CA ASP A 828 30.62 -11.99 24.14
C ASP A 828 30.30 -11.14 25.39
N GLY A 829 29.25 -11.49 26.15
CA GLY A 829 28.87 -10.85 27.42
C GLY A 829 29.88 -11.00 28.57
N SER A 830 31.10 -11.48 28.30
CA SER A 830 32.17 -11.68 29.29
C SER A 830 33.56 -11.15 28.88
N ALA A 831 33.73 -10.65 27.64
CA ALA A 831 34.93 -9.93 27.22
C ALA A 831 34.56 -8.86 26.15
N ALA A 832 34.81 -7.56 26.33
CA ALA A 832 35.74 -6.93 27.27
C ALA A 832 35.13 -5.74 28.03
N ILE A 833 35.05 -5.87 29.37
CA ILE A 833 35.20 -4.72 30.27
C ILE A 833 36.69 -4.64 30.64
N SER A 834 37.49 -4.08 29.71
CA SER A 834 38.90 -3.74 29.95
C SER A 834 39.08 -2.24 29.84
N SER A 835 38.93 -1.55 30.97
CA SER A 835 39.23 -0.13 31.08
C SER A 835 40.75 0.09 31.09
N ASP A 836 41.35 0.39 29.93
CA ASP A 836 42.74 0.83 29.86
C ASP A 836 42.94 1.87 28.74
N PRO A 837 42.93 3.19 29.06
CA PRO A 837 42.90 4.26 28.06
C PRO A 837 44.29 4.61 27.51
N SER A 838 45.09 3.63 27.08
CA SER A 838 46.44 3.88 26.57
C SER A 838 47.06 2.83 25.63
N SER A 839 46.70 2.88 24.33
CA SER A 839 47.69 2.76 23.23
C SER A 839 47.07 2.95 21.84
N GLY A 840 47.66 3.83 21.01
CA GLY A 840 47.35 3.94 19.57
C GLY A 840 46.26 4.98 19.22
N GLY A 841 46.59 6.11 18.59
CA GLY A 841 47.92 6.62 18.28
C GLY A 841 47.87 8.03 17.68
N ASN A 842 48.63 8.97 18.24
CA ASN A 842 48.60 10.38 17.83
C ASN A 842 49.15 10.59 16.41
N LEU A 843 48.26 10.96 15.49
CA LEU A 843 48.54 11.79 14.32
C LEU A 843 47.55 12.97 14.34
N PHE A 844 47.98 14.13 13.85
CA PHE A 844 47.23 15.40 13.87
C PHE A 844 46.98 16.04 15.25
N ALA A 845 48.05 16.14 16.05
CA ALA A 845 48.25 17.33 16.87
C ALA A 845 49.28 18.23 16.15
N ARG A 846 48.86 19.42 15.71
CA ARG A 846 49.75 20.47 15.20
C ARG A 846 49.30 21.80 15.80
N GLU A 847 50.22 22.47 16.48
CA GLU A 847 49.91 23.55 17.41
C GLU A 847 49.31 24.78 16.71
N LEU A 848 48.28 25.38 17.32
CA LEU A 848 47.85 26.74 17.08
C LEU A 848 48.46 27.65 18.17
N PRO A 849 48.91 28.88 17.87
CA PRO A 849 49.63 29.70 18.85
C PRO A 849 48.76 30.24 19.99
N GLU A 850 49.33 30.30 21.19
CA GLU A 850 48.74 31.03 22.33
C GLU A 850 48.94 32.55 22.15
N GLU A 851 47.87 33.29 21.78
CA GLU A 851 47.81 34.73 22.06
C GLU A 851 46.36 35.23 22.09
N PHE A 852 45.66 35.07 23.23
CA PHE A 852 44.66 36.02 23.77
C PHE A 852 44.08 35.51 25.10
N SER A 853 44.47 36.15 26.22
CA SER A 853 43.94 35.86 27.55
C SER A 853 43.47 37.12 28.26
N PRO A 854 42.21 37.18 28.73
CA PRO A 854 41.81 38.01 29.86
C PRO A 854 41.84 37.19 31.15
N SER A 855 42.37 37.75 32.23
CA SER A 855 42.62 37.03 33.49
C SER A 855 41.35 36.78 34.31
N LEU A 856 41.13 35.53 34.76
CA LEU A 856 40.30 35.25 35.94
C LEU A 856 40.96 35.85 37.20
N ALA A 857 40.15 36.51 38.02
CA ALA A 857 40.47 36.78 39.41
C ALA A 857 39.60 35.88 40.31
N THR A 858 40.24 35.11 41.19
CA THR A 858 39.59 34.35 42.27
C THR A 858 38.82 35.30 43.20
N ASP A 859 37.75 34.89 43.89
CA ASP A 859 37.74 33.80 44.86
C ASP A 859 36.30 33.43 45.33
N LYS A 860 36.19 32.33 46.09
CA LYS A 860 35.05 31.84 46.91
C LYS A 860 33.94 31.05 46.22
N SER A 861 34.16 29.74 46.25
CA SER A 861 33.19 28.69 46.61
C SER A 861 31.76 29.13 46.95
N LEU A 862 30.78 28.60 46.21
CA LEU A 862 29.39 28.47 46.66
C LEU A 862 28.93 27.01 46.53
N ASP A 863 28.02 26.63 47.41
CA ASP A 863 27.62 25.25 47.68
C ASP A 863 26.56 24.74 46.67
N VAL A 864 26.60 23.45 46.33
CA VAL A 864 25.72 22.85 45.31
C VAL A 864 24.38 22.46 45.94
N SER A 865 23.56 23.48 46.21
CA SER A 865 22.20 23.28 46.75
C SER A 865 21.17 23.02 45.64
N MET A 866 20.29 22.05 45.89
CA MET A 866 19.09 21.67 45.12
C MET A 866 18.35 22.83 44.42
N PRO A 867 17.73 22.60 43.25
CA PRO A 867 16.92 23.61 42.56
C PRO A 867 15.78 24.11 43.47
N LYS A 868 15.63 25.43 43.57
CA LYS A 868 14.67 26.07 44.47
C LYS A 868 13.28 26.12 43.83
N SER A 869 12.25 25.82 44.65
CA SER A 869 10.85 26.03 44.30
C SER A 869 10.60 27.50 43.89
N TYR A 870 10.25 27.73 42.62
CA TYR A 870 9.95 29.06 42.06
C TYR A 870 8.54 29.53 42.45
N THR A 871 8.33 29.78 43.75
CA THR A 871 7.04 30.18 44.32
C THR A 871 7.14 31.52 45.06
N SER A 872 7.30 32.62 44.31
CA SER A 872 7.21 33.98 44.87
C SER A 872 6.79 35.05 43.84
N GLY A 873 5.52 35.46 43.88
CA GLY A 873 5.13 36.84 43.57
C GLY A 873 5.20 37.31 42.11
N VAL A 874 4.62 36.57 41.15
CA VAL A 874 4.22 37.18 39.87
C VAL A 874 3.12 38.20 40.15
N ASN A 875 3.43 39.48 39.95
CA ASN A 875 2.46 40.57 40.07
C ASN A 875 1.55 40.51 38.82
N VAL A 876 0.22 40.48 39.00
CA VAL A 876 -0.71 40.22 37.89
C VAL A 876 -0.72 41.40 36.90
N MET A 877 0.03 41.28 35.81
CA MET A 877 0.03 42.25 34.71
C MET A 877 -1.23 42.04 33.85
N SER A 878 -2.33 42.68 34.27
CA SER A 878 -3.62 42.69 33.57
C SER A 878 -3.56 43.57 32.31
N GLY A 879 -2.85 43.10 31.27
CA GLY A 879 -2.74 43.78 29.98
C GLY A 879 -2.15 42.87 28.89
N VAL A 880 -2.14 43.38 27.66
CA VAL A 880 -1.36 42.83 26.54
C VAL A 880 0.02 43.48 26.58
N LEU A 881 1.08 42.70 26.35
CA LEU A 881 2.44 43.21 26.20
C LEU A 881 2.76 43.40 24.71
N GLU A 882 3.52 44.44 24.37
CA GLU A 882 4.20 44.48 23.08
C GLU A 882 5.29 43.40 23.01
N LEU A 883 5.61 42.91 21.82
CA LEU A 883 6.68 41.90 21.63
C LEU A 883 8.06 42.40 22.11
N SER A 884 8.26 43.72 22.12
CA SER A 884 9.43 44.44 22.65
C SER A 884 9.55 44.38 24.18
N GLU A 885 8.45 44.12 24.90
CA GLU A 885 8.36 44.06 26.36
C GLU A 885 8.38 42.60 26.90
N ALA A 886 8.33 41.61 26.01
CA ALA A 886 8.24 40.19 26.35
C ALA A 886 9.52 39.67 27.03
N SER A 887 9.37 39.04 28.20
CA SER A 887 10.46 38.40 28.95
C SER A 887 10.16 36.94 29.29
N ILE A 888 11.19 36.18 29.66
CA ILE A 888 11.05 34.75 30.02
C ILE A 888 10.12 34.59 31.23
N GLU A 889 10.18 35.50 32.20
CA GLU A 889 9.39 35.49 33.43
C GLU A 889 7.93 35.94 33.24
N SER A 890 7.65 36.72 32.19
CA SER A 890 6.32 37.26 31.89
C SER A 890 5.56 36.46 30.83
N SER A 891 6.28 35.81 29.92
CA SER A 891 5.71 35.19 28.72
C SER A 891 6.44 33.96 28.16
N GLY A 892 7.57 33.55 28.74
CA GLY A 892 8.33 32.38 28.29
C GLY A 892 9.38 32.68 27.22
N ALA A 893 10.23 31.69 26.95
CA ALA A 893 11.42 31.84 26.12
C ALA A 893 11.08 32.21 24.66
N LYS A 894 10.07 31.56 24.07
CA LYS A 894 9.65 31.77 22.67
C LYS A 894 9.25 33.22 22.40
N ALA A 895 8.39 33.80 23.25
CA ALA A 895 7.99 35.20 23.11
C ALA A 895 9.15 36.20 23.26
N ALA A 896 10.04 35.99 24.25
CA ALA A 896 11.21 36.83 24.47
C ALA A 896 12.25 36.74 23.32
N ALA A 897 12.41 35.55 22.73
CA ALA A 897 13.23 35.35 21.53
C ALA A 897 12.66 36.11 20.32
N CYS A 898 11.34 36.06 20.09
CA CYS A 898 10.68 36.83 19.02
C CYS A 898 10.81 38.35 19.22
N GLY A 899 10.78 38.85 20.46
CA GLY A 899 11.10 40.24 20.80
C GLY A 899 12.53 40.63 20.42
N THR A 900 13.49 39.77 20.78
CA THR A 900 14.91 39.93 20.43
C THR A 900 15.12 39.94 18.92
N LEU A 901 14.49 39.01 18.19
CA LEU A 901 14.54 38.92 16.73
C LEU A 901 14.01 40.21 16.06
N SER A 902 12.95 40.82 16.58
CA SER A 902 12.40 42.08 16.04
C SER A 902 13.42 43.23 16.13
N VAL A 903 14.16 43.33 17.24
CA VAL A 903 15.28 44.28 17.38
C VAL A 903 16.41 43.98 16.40
N LEU A 904 16.81 42.71 16.24
CA LEU A 904 17.86 42.30 15.30
C LEU A 904 17.49 42.58 13.84
N ALA A 905 16.23 42.33 13.45
CA ALA A 905 15.72 42.60 12.11
C ALA A 905 15.86 44.09 11.71
N SER A 906 15.63 45.01 12.66
CA SER A 906 15.68 46.48 12.43
C SER A 906 17.05 47.02 11.96
N VAL A 907 18.12 46.25 12.18
CA VAL A 907 19.50 46.56 11.75
C VAL A 907 20.09 45.54 10.77
N SER A 908 19.41 44.42 10.55
CA SER A 908 19.88 43.28 9.73
C SER A 908 20.29 43.68 8.30
N ASN A 909 19.59 44.66 7.71
CA ASN A 909 19.87 45.19 6.37
C ASN A 909 21.15 46.04 6.26
N LYS A 910 21.85 46.29 7.36
CA LYS A 910 23.17 46.95 7.42
C LYS A 910 24.30 45.97 7.76
N VAL A 911 23.95 44.70 8.02
CA VAL A 911 24.90 43.64 8.32
C VAL A 911 25.08 42.78 7.09
N TYR A 912 26.34 42.49 6.77
CA TYR A 912 26.74 41.70 5.61
C TYR A 912 27.72 40.63 6.09
N ASN A 913 27.71 39.45 5.48
CA ASN A 913 28.78 38.48 5.66
C ASN A 913 30.05 38.95 4.91
N ASP A 914 31.16 38.20 5.04
CA ASP A 914 32.45 38.53 4.41
C ASP A 914 32.40 38.60 2.86
N GLN A 915 31.31 38.11 2.26
CA GLN A 915 31.06 38.11 0.81
C GLN A 915 30.26 39.32 0.32
N GLY A 916 29.79 40.18 1.23
CA GLY A 916 28.90 41.30 0.89
C GLY A 916 27.44 40.89 0.67
N ILE A 917 27.01 39.72 1.15
CA ILE A 917 25.61 39.29 1.13
C ILE A 917 24.93 39.78 2.42
N PRO A 918 23.83 40.56 2.32
CA PRO A 918 23.17 41.11 3.50
C PRO A 918 22.44 40.02 4.28
N ALA A 919 22.61 40.02 5.61
CA ALA A 919 21.89 39.16 6.54
C ALA A 919 20.42 39.64 6.75
N ALA A 920 19.77 40.15 5.70
CA ALA A 920 18.52 40.90 5.80
C ALA A 920 17.29 39.98 5.94
N PHE A 921 16.61 40.09 7.08
CA PHE A 921 15.35 39.43 7.38
C PHE A 921 14.34 40.38 8.04
N ARG A 922 13.08 39.93 8.14
CA ARG A 922 11.98 40.58 8.84
C ARG A 922 11.40 39.66 9.92
N VAL A 923 10.55 40.18 10.80
CA VAL A 923 9.79 39.41 11.79
C VAL A 923 8.32 39.81 11.67
N PRO A 924 7.35 38.90 11.80
CA PRO A 924 5.92 39.26 11.79
C PRO A 924 5.59 40.25 12.91
N ALA A 925 4.57 41.09 12.72
CA ALA A 925 4.02 41.87 13.84
C ALA A 925 3.53 40.92 14.95
N GLY A 926 3.70 41.30 16.22
CA GLY A 926 3.42 40.41 17.34
C GLY A 926 3.05 41.14 18.64
N ALA A 927 2.26 40.47 19.47
CA ALA A 927 1.86 40.89 20.80
C ALA A 927 1.63 39.68 21.70
N VAL A 928 1.60 39.86 23.02
CA VAL A 928 1.60 38.74 23.97
C VAL A 928 0.51 38.89 25.03
N ILE A 929 -0.20 37.79 25.28
CA ILE A 929 -1.10 37.63 26.44
C ILE A 929 -0.28 36.92 27.54
N PRO A 930 0.10 37.60 28.64
CA PRO A 930 1.10 37.09 29.59
C PRO A 930 0.58 36.00 30.53
N PHE A 931 1.51 35.36 31.26
CA PHE A 931 1.18 34.35 32.27
C PHE A 931 0.18 34.86 33.32
N GLY A 932 -0.67 33.96 33.81
CA GLY A 932 -1.75 34.29 34.76
C GLY A 932 -3.07 34.70 34.08
N SER A 933 -3.07 35.00 32.78
CA SER A 933 -4.29 35.36 32.04
C SER A 933 -5.31 34.22 31.97
N MET A 934 -4.84 32.97 31.83
CA MET A 934 -5.68 31.76 31.91
C MET A 934 -6.30 31.61 33.31
N GLU A 935 -5.49 31.74 34.36
CA GLU A 935 -5.95 31.71 35.76
C GLU A 935 -6.96 32.82 36.08
N ASP A 936 -6.83 34.00 35.48
CA ASP A 936 -7.80 35.09 35.63
C ASP A 936 -9.11 34.82 34.89
N SER A 937 -9.09 34.16 33.72
CA SER A 937 -10.31 33.66 33.07
C SER A 937 -10.95 32.49 33.85
N LEU A 938 -10.16 31.63 34.51
CA LEU A 938 -10.65 30.61 35.45
C LEU A 938 -11.30 31.22 36.71
N LYS A 939 -10.77 32.34 37.22
CA LYS A 939 -11.41 33.13 38.30
C LYS A 939 -12.72 33.76 37.84
N LYS A 940 -12.70 34.44 36.67
CA LYS A 940 -13.87 35.15 36.11
C LYS A 940 -15.03 34.21 35.73
N SER A 941 -14.72 32.97 35.32
CA SER A 941 -15.73 31.93 35.04
C SER A 941 -16.21 31.17 36.28
N GLY A 942 -15.55 31.31 37.43
CA GLY A 942 -15.83 30.55 38.65
C GLY A 942 -15.29 29.12 38.66
N SER A 943 -14.60 28.69 37.59
CA SER A 943 -14.13 27.31 37.41
C SER A 943 -12.86 26.95 38.18
N LEU A 944 -12.15 27.94 38.75
CA LEU A 944 -10.82 27.76 39.38
C LEU A 944 -10.77 26.64 40.45
N GLU A 945 -11.79 26.51 41.30
CA GLU A 945 -11.79 25.47 42.35
C GLU A 945 -11.90 24.06 41.76
N SER A 946 -12.72 23.88 40.71
CA SER A 946 -12.87 22.61 39.99
C SER A 946 -11.59 22.25 39.23
N TYR A 947 -10.99 23.24 38.54
CA TYR A 947 -9.70 23.11 37.87
C TYR A 947 -8.58 22.67 38.82
N THR A 948 -8.48 23.30 40.00
CA THR A 948 -7.46 22.94 41.02
C THR A 948 -7.64 21.49 41.49
N LYS A 949 -8.88 21.03 41.73
CA LYS A 949 -9.17 19.64 42.12
C LYS A 949 -8.87 18.63 41.02
N LEU A 950 -9.03 19.01 39.75
CA LEU A 950 -8.64 18.16 38.62
C LEU A 950 -7.11 18.07 38.48
N LEU A 951 -6.38 19.17 38.70
CA LEU A 951 -4.92 19.15 38.78
C LEU A 951 -4.43 18.25 39.92
N GLU A 952 -4.96 18.38 41.13
CA GLU A 952 -4.59 17.52 42.28
C GLU A 952 -4.82 16.03 41.99
N ARG A 953 -5.87 15.67 41.25
CA ARG A 953 -6.11 14.29 40.78
C ARG A 953 -5.12 13.86 39.70
N ILE A 954 -4.83 14.71 38.72
CA ILE A 954 -3.98 14.33 37.56
C ILE A 954 -2.48 14.25 37.90
N GLU A 955 -2.02 14.73 39.05
CA GLU A 955 -0.67 14.42 39.56
C GLU A 955 -0.52 12.93 39.91
N VAL A 956 -1.57 12.27 40.44
CA VAL A 956 -1.50 10.89 40.99
C VAL A 956 -2.20 9.82 40.14
N ALA A 957 -2.97 10.22 39.12
CA ALA A 957 -3.75 9.31 38.29
C ALA A 957 -2.91 8.21 37.59
N GLN A 958 -3.45 7.00 37.52
CA GLN A 958 -2.78 5.84 36.89
C GLN A 958 -3.06 5.75 35.38
N ILE A 959 -2.19 5.05 34.64
CA ILE A 959 -2.28 4.97 33.17
C ILE A 959 -3.15 3.78 32.75
N GLU A 960 -2.99 2.64 33.42
CA GLU A 960 -3.51 1.32 33.04
C GLU A 960 -5.05 1.23 33.05
N ASN A 961 -5.72 2.15 33.75
CA ASN A 961 -7.18 2.21 33.87
C ASN A 961 -7.82 3.36 33.05
N GLY A 962 -7.05 4.11 32.25
CA GLY A 962 -7.55 5.28 31.50
C GLY A 962 -7.95 6.49 32.36
N GLU A 963 -7.61 6.50 33.65
CA GLU A 963 -7.96 7.59 34.57
C GLU A 963 -7.29 8.91 34.18
N LEU A 964 -6.00 8.85 33.83
CA LEU A 964 -5.25 9.99 33.30
C LEU A 964 -5.93 10.57 32.06
N ASP A 965 -6.39 9.70 31.15
CA ASP A 965 -6.98 10.11 29.88
C ASP A 965 -8.32 10.84 30.11
N SER A 966 -9.18 10.32 31.00
CA SER A 966 -10.40 11.01 31.45
C SER A 966 -10.10 12.39 32.06
N LEU A 967 -9.11 12.46 32.95
CA LEU A 967 -8.72 13.71 33.62
C LEU A 967 -8.13 14.74 32.66
N SER A 968 -7.33 14.29 31.69
CA SER A 968 -6.84 15.13 30.60
C SER A 968 -7.98 15.66 29.74
N SER A 969 -8.99 14.83 29.42
CA SER A 969 -10.19 15.28 28.70
C SER A 969 -11.06 16.24 29.52
N GLU A 970 -11.25 15.98 30.83
CA GLU A 970 -11.97 16.86 31.76
C GLU A 970 -11.29 18.24 31.87
N LEU A 971 -9.95 18.28 31.98
CA LEU A 971 -9.19 19.53 32.01
C LEU A 971 -9.22 20.27 30.67
N GLN A 972 -8.97 19.59 29.55
CA GLN A 972 -9.00 20.20 28.22
C GLN A 972 -10.38 20.81 27.93
N ALA A 973 -11.48 20.08 28.16
CA ALA A 973 -12.83 20.57 27.93
C ALA A 973 -13.23 21.75 28.85
N MET A 974 -12.66 21.82 30.06
CA MET A 974 -12.86 22.97 30.96
C MET A 974 -12.09 24.21 30.50
N VAL A 975 -10.84 24.03 30.04
CA VAL A 975 -9.95 25.13 29.63
C VAL A 975 -10.27 25.64 28.22
N SER A 976 -10.72 24.77 27.30
CA SER A 976 -11.10 25.15 25.93
C SER A 976 -12.37 26.02 25.86
N LEU A 977 -13.17 26.05 26.93
CA LEU A 977 -14.32 26.94 27.08
C LEU A 977 -13.96 28.33 27.64
N LEU A 978 -12.69 28.57 27.97
CA LEU A 978 -12.20 29.89 28.35
C LEU A 978 -11.99 30.77 27.12
N SER A 979 -11.85 32.06 27.37
CA SER A 979 -11.49 33.07 26.35
C SER A 979 -10.73 34.22 27.02
N PRO A 980 -9.94 35.00 26.28
CA PRO A 980 -9.36 36.25 26.78
C PRO A 980 -10.48 37.26 27.06
N SER A 981 -10.24 38.19 27.98
CA SER A 981 -11.24 39.20 28.32
C SER A 981 -11.36 40.28 27.24
N LYS A 982 -12.46 41.04 27.25
CA LYS A 982 -12.75 42.03 26.19
C LYS A 982 -11.67 43.09 26.09
N GLU A 983 -11.10 43.48 27.23
CA GLU A 983 -10.04 44.47 27.34
C GLU A 983 -8.74 43.98 26.65
N ILE A 984 -8.46 42.68 26.69
CA ILE A 984 -7.34 42.05 25.95
C ILE A 984 -7.62 42.09 24.45
N ILE A 985 -8.82 41.71 24.01
CA ILE A 985 -9.21 41.72 22.58
C ILE A 985 -9.23 43.16 22.02
N GLU A 986 -9.68 44.14 22.80
CA GLU A 986 -9.66 45.56 22.45
C GLU A 986 -8.24 46.12 22.42
N SER A 987 -7.35 45.67 23.32
CA SER A 987 -5.92 46.03 23.28
C SER A 987 -5.23 45.50 22.03
N LEU A 988 -5.45 44.23 21.67
CA LEU A 988 -4.91 43.62 20.45
C LEU A 988 -5.38 44.35 19.17
N LYS A 989 -6.62 44.87 19.16
CA LYS A 989 -7.18 45.67 18.05
C LYS A 989 -6.55 47.06 17.88
N ASN A 990 -5.74 47.52 18.84
CA ASN A 990 -4.92 48.73 18.69
C ASN A 990 -3.52 48.44 18.14
N ILE A 991 -3.09 47.16 18.13
CA ILE A 991 -1.78 46.71 17.65
C ILE A 991 -1.88 46.13 16.23
N PHE A 992 -2.95 45.38 15.95
CA PHE A 992 -3.17 44.68 14.68
C PHE A 992 -4.29 45.30 13.84
N ASP A 993 -4.07 45.39 12.52
CA ASP A 993 -5.11 45.78 11.57
C ASP A 993 -6.31 44.82 11.63
N GLN A 994 -7.52 45.38 11.66
CA GLN A 994 -8.74 44.62 11.94
C GLN A 994 -9.08 43.53 10.90
N ASN A 995 -8.49 43.61 9.70
CA ASN A 995 -8.63 42.64 8.62
C ASN A 995 -7.46 41.65 8.51
N VAL A 996 -6.43 41.77 9.35
CA VAL A 996 -5.28 40.84 9.31
C VAL A 996 -5.70 39.46 9.80
N ARG A 997 -5.03 38.43 9.27
CA ARG A 997 -5.07 37.06 9.81
C ARG A 997 -3.95 36.91 10.83
N LEU A 998 -4.21 36.18 11.90
CA LEU A 998 -3.30 35.97 13.02
C LEU A 998 -3.09 34.47 13.25
N ILE A 999 -1.94 34.14 13.84
CA ILE A 999 -1.65 32.85 14.46
C ILE A 999 -1.56 33.03 15.97
N VAL A 1000 -2.12 32.06 16.70
CA VAL A 1000 -2.15 32.00 18.16
C VAL A 1000 -1.19 30.88 18.56
N ARG A 1001 0.04 31.22 18.93
CA ARG A 1001 1.09 30.26 19.29
C ARG A 1001 1.20 30.09 20.81
N SER A 1002 1.42 28.85 21.24
CA SER A 1002 1.81 28.52 22.62
C SER A 1002 3.14 29.16 23.01
N THR A 1003 3.28 29.57 24.27
CA THR A 1003 4.57 29.94 24.89
C THR A 1003 4.49 29.68 26.39
N ALA A 1004 4.82 28.46 26.81
CA ALA A 1004 4.76 28.03 28.21
C ALA A 1004 6.08 28.25 28.98
N ASN A 1005 5.98 28.38 30.31
CA ASN A 1005 7.14 28.50 31.21
C ASN A 1005 7.95 27.19 31.40
N VAL A 1006 7.47 26.10 30.79
CA VAL A 1006 8.01 24.74 30.84
C VAL A 1006 8.39 24.24 29.44
N GLU A 1007 8.63 25.16 28.51
CA GLU A 1007 9.23 24.86 27.20
C GLU A 1007 10.76 24.74 27.32
N ASP A 1008 11.33 23.83 26.54
CA ASP A 1008 12.78 23.63 26.34
C ASP A 1008 13.61 23.52 27.65
N LEU A 1009 13.04 22.83 28.65
CA LEU A 1009 13.72 22.49 29.89
C LEU A 1009 14.77 21.40 29.68
N ALA A 1010 15.86 21.42 30.47
CA ALA A 1010 16.92 20.42 30.39
C ALA A 1010 16.39 19.00 30.70
N GLY A 1011 16.25 18.17 29.66
CA GLY A 1011 15.67 16.83 29.74
C GLY A 1011 14.20 16.71 29.31
N MET A 1012 13.58 17.78 28.81
CA MET A 1012 12.21 17.79 28.29
C MET A 1012 12.10 18.64 27.02
N SER A 1013 11.79 18.02 25.89
CA SER A 1013 11.55 18.74 24.65
C SER A 1013 10.11 19.25 24.58
N ALA A 1014 9.93 20.53 24.25
CA ALA A 1014 8.61 21.09 23.96
C ALA A 1014 8.33 21.24 22.45
N ALA A 1015 9.23 20.77 21.58
CA ALA A 1015 9.06 20.78 20.13
C ALA A 1015 7.79 20.02 19.73
N GLY A 1016 6.79 20.74 19.21
CA GLY A 1016 5.47 20.23 18.87
C GLY A 1016 4.64 19.72 20.06
N LEU A 1017 4.90 20.15 21.29
CA LEU A 1017 4.19 19.63 22.48
C LEU A 1017 2.86 20.34 22.78
N TYR A 1018 2.71 21.57 22.29
CA TYR A 1018 1.60 22.47 22.57
C TYR A 1018 1.07 23.06 21.26
N GLU A 1019 -0.23 23.33 21.22
CA GLU A 1019 -0.93 23.76 20.01
C GLU A 1019 -0.46 25.13 19.52
N SER A 1020 -0.65 25.36 18.22
CA SER A 1020 -0.58 26.69 17.60
C SER A 1020 -1.68 26.77 16.54
N ILE A 1021 -2.65 27.67 16.74
CA ILE A 1021 -3.84 27.76 15.88
C ILE A 1021 -3.62 28.87 14.84
N PRO A 1022 -3.47 28.53 13.54
CA PRO A 1022 -3.33 29.51 12.46
C PRO A 1022 -4.67 30.18 12.13
N ASN A 1023 -4.67 31.04 11.12
CA ASN A 1023 -5.89 31.47 10.43
C ASN A 1023 -7.06 31.99 11.30
N VAL A 1024 -6.80 32.82 12.32
CA VAL A 1024 -7.86 33.52 13.07
C VAL A 1024 -7.87 35.02 12.79
N SER A 1025 -8.92 35.72 13.20
CA SER A 1025 -9.01 37.18 13.08
C SER A 1025 -9.75 37.82 14.25
N LEU A 1026 -9.26 38.98 14.71
CA LEU A 1026 -9.92 39.80 15.74
C LEU A 1026 -11.28 40.36 15.28
N SER A 1027 -11.59 40.28 13.98
CA SER A 1027 -12.91 40.58 13.42
C SER A 1027 -14.00 39.59 13.87
N ASP A 1028 -13.66 38.34 14.17
CA ASP A 1028 -14.51 37.40 14.92
C ASP A 1028 -13.89 37.05 16.30
N PRO A 1029 -14.30 37.77 17.37
CA PRO A 1029 -13.89 37.46 18.74
C PRO A 1029 -14.26 36.06 19.22
N SER A 1030 -15.18 35.36 18.55
CA SER A 1030 -15.63 34.01 18.90
C SER A 1030 -14.62 32.97 18.43
N SER A 1031 -14.26 32.98 17.14
CA SER A 1031 -13.16 32.20 16.55
C SER A 1031 -11.84 32.46 17.31
N PHE A 1032 -11.46 33.73 17.45
CA PHE A 1032 -10.24 34.10 18.18
C PHE A 1032 -10.25 33.65 19.66
N GLY A 1033 -11.40 33.77 20.34
CA GLY A 1033 -11.54 33.33 21.73
C GLY A 1033 -11.42 31.82 21.90
N ALA A 1034 -12.00 31.05 20.98
CA ALA A 1034 -11.91 29.59 20.96
C ALA A 1034 -10.47 29.11 20.70
N ALA A 1035 -9.76 29.73 19.75
CA ALA A 1035 -8.36 29.41 19.47
C ALA A 1035 -7.44 29.65 20.68
N VAL A 1036 -7.60 30.77 21.39
CA VAL A 1036 -6.88 31.02 22.65
C VAL A 1036 -7.24 30.00 23.73
N GLY A 1037 -8.52 29.60 23.83
CA GLY A 1037 -8.97 28.52 24.70
C GLY A 1037 -8.32 27.17 24.37
N GLN A 1038 -8.21 26.81 23.09
CA GLN A 1038 -7.54 25.58 22.62
C GLN A 1038 -6.05 25.58 22.95
N VAL A 1039 -5.32 26.68 22.72
CA VAL A 1039 -3.89 26.76 23.05
C VAL A 1039 -3.66 26.69 24.57
N TRP A 1040 -4.52 27.31 25.39
CA TRP A 1040 -4.48 27.08 26.85
C TRP A 1040 -4.81 25.63 27.22
N ALA A 1041 -5.80 25.00 26.58
CA ALA A 1041 -6.17 23.61 26.82
C ALA A 1041 -5.05 22.63 26.45
N SER A 1042 -4.22 22.97 25.46
CA SER A 1042 -3.09 22.14 25.01
C SER A 1042 -2.08 21.82 26.12
N LEU A 1043 -2.02 22.63 27.19
CA LEU A 1043 -1.28 22.27 28.41
C LEU A 1043 -1.66 20.88 28.92
N TYR A 1044 -2.92 20.48 28.82
CA TYR A 1044 -3.46 19.28 29.48
C TYR A 1044 -3.77 18.13 28.51
N THR A 1045 -3.19 18.16 27.29
CA THR A 1045 -3.16 16.95 26.43
C THR A 1045 -2.51 15.80 27.20
N ARG A 1046 -2.95 14.57 26.88
CA ARG A 1046 -2.39 13.34 27.46
C ARG A 1046 -0.85 13.32 27.37
N ARG A 1047 -0.33 13.70 26.20
CA ARG A 1047 1.10 13.79 25.92
C ARG A 1047 1.80 14.82 26.81
N ALA A 1048 1.35 16.07 26.84
CA ALA A 1048 1.98 17.11 27.64
C ALA A 1048 1.98 16.81 29.16
N VAL A 1049 0.94 16.14 29.66
CA VAL A 1049 0.90 15.65 31.05
C VAL A 1049 1.95 14.56 31.30
N LEU A 1050 2.06 13.56 30.42
CA LEU A 1050 3.04 12.48 30.52
C LEU A 1050 4.49 12.99 30.35
N SER A 1051 4.73 13.88 29.40
CA SER A 1051 6.00 14.54 29.12
C SER A 1051 6.54 15.26 30.37
N ARG A 1052 5.70 16.09 31.01
CA ARG A 1052 6.03 16.74 32.28
C ARG A 1052 6.22 15.77 33.44
N ARG A 1053 5.42 14.69 33.53
CA ARG A 1053 5.64 13.63 34.54
C ARG A 1053 7.00 12.96 34.38
N ALA A 1054 7.42 12.65 33.15
CA ALA A 1054 8.73 12.07 32.85
C ALA A 1054 9.89 13.03 33.21
N ALA A 1055 9.70 14.33 32.97
CA ALA A 1055 10.62 15.40 33.36
C ALA A 1055 10.62 15.73 34.88
N GLY A 1056 9.71 15.14 35.67
CA GLY A 1056 9.55 15.45 37.10
C GLY A 1056 8.91 16.82 37.39
N VAL A 1057 8.26 17.43 36.40
CA VAL A 1057 7.62 18.76 36.47
C VAL A 1057 6.17 18.63 36.94
N PRO A 1058 5.76 19.24 38.08
CA PRO A 1058 4.37 19.23 38.54
C PRO A 1058 3.44 19.96 37.57
N GLN A 1059 2.25 19.39 37.35
CA GLN A 1059 1.26 19.90 36.39
C GLN A 1059 0.73 21.29 36.78
N LYS A 1060 0.64 21.56 38.09
CA LYS A 1060 0.25 22.87 38.66
C LYS A 1060 1.22 24.02 38.35
N ASP A 1061 2.51 23.71 38.15
CA ASP A 1061 3.59 24.70 38.01
C ASP A 1061 3.79 25.12 36.54
N ALA A 1062 3.18 24.38 35.60
CA ALA A 1062 3.06 24.78 34.20
C ALA A 1062 2.10 25.97 34.02
N LYS A 1063 2.50 26.93 33.20
CA LYS A 1063 1.80 28.19 32.88
C LYS A 1063 1.93 28.44 31.38
N MET A 1064 0.83 28.85 30.73
CA MET A 1064 0.80 29.17 29.30
C MET A 1064 0.51 30.66 29.10
N ALA A 1065 1.45 31.35 28.45
CA ALA A 1065 1.20 32.63 27.81
C ALA A 1065 0.91 32.38 26.33
N ILE A 1066 0.39 33.39 25.64
CA ILE A 1066 0.00 33.29 24.22
C ILE A 1066 0.77 34.32 23.41
N LEU A 1067 1.51 33.85 22.41
CA LEU A 1067 2.13 34.69 21.40
C LEU A 1067 1.14 34.84 20.24
N VAL A 1068 0.61 36.05 20.07
CA VAL A 1068 -0.25 36.41 18.94
C VAL A 1068 0.64 37.06 17.89
N GLN A 1069 0.70 36.49 16.68
CA GLN A 1069 1.50 37.01 15.57
C GLN A 1069 0.67 37.18 14.30
N GLU A 1070 1.11 38.06 13.40
CA GLU A 1070 0.63 38.16 12.02
C GLU A 1070 0.83 36.82 11.27
N MET A 1071 -0.25 36.31 10.68
CA MET A 1071 -0.22 35.07 9.90
C MET A 1071 0.27 35.35 8.48
N LEU A 1072 1.55 35.05 8.22
CA LEU A 1072 2.13 35.16 6.89
C LEU A 1072 1.55 34.13 5.92
N GLN A 1073 1.63 34.45 4.62
CA GLN A 1073 1.31 33.54 3.51
C GLN A 1073 2.57 33.33 2.68
N PRO A 1074 3.42 32.36 3.06
CA PRO A 1074 4.70 32.13 2.43
C PRO A 1074 4.59 31.30 1.14
N ASP A 1075 5.50 31.56 0.21
CA ASP A 1075 5.75 30.69 -0.95
C ASP A 1075 6.54 29.43 -0.54
N LEU A 1076 7.44 29.60 0.44
CA LEU A 1076 8.30 28.58 1.03
C LEU A 1076 8.45 28.82 2.54
N SER A 1077 8.45 27.76 3.35
CA SER A 1077 8.82 27.77 4.76
C SER A 1077 10.11 26.98 4.99
N PHE A 1078 10.84 27.26 6.05
CA PHE A 1078 12.08 26.57 6.38
C PHE A 1078 12.34 26.43 7.89
N VAL A 1079 13.06 25.38 8.24
CA VAL A 1079 13.79 25.22 9.51
C VAL A 1079 15.28 25.24 9.19
N LEU A 1080 16.07 25.91 10.01
CA LEU A 1080 17.47 26.24 9.75
C LEU A 1080 18.32 25.99 10.99
N HIS A 1081 19.26 25.05 10.91
CA HIS A 1081 20.25 24.77 11.95
C HIS A 1081 21.58 25.45 11.59
N THR A 1082 22.15 26.26 12.51
CA THR A 1082 23.38 27.01 12.21
C THR A 1082 24.67 26.20 12.35
N VAL A 1083 24.62 24.97 12.85
CA VAL A 1083 25.70 23.97 12.80
C VAL A 1083 25.13 22.69 12.21
N SER A 1084 25.89 21.93 11.42
CA SER A 1084 25.38 20.67 10.83
C SER A 1084 24.79 19.74 11.92
N PRO A 1085 23.53 19.29 11.78
CA PRO A 1085 22.95 18.24 12.62
C PRO A 1085 23.53 16.84 12.33
N SER A 1086 24.31 16.70 11.26
CA SER A 1086 24.72 15.44 10.64
C SER A 1086 26.19 15.09 10.90
N ASP A 1087 27.10 16.06 10.76
CA ASP A 1087 28.55 15.89 10.99
C ASP A 1087 29.15 16.87 12.01
N HIS A 1088 28.35 17.86 12.45
CA HIS A 1088 28.73 18.93 13.37
C HIS A 1088 29.81 19.91 12.89
N ASP A 1089 30.04 20.09 11.57
CA ASP A 1089 30.89 21.20 11.08
C ASP A 1089 30.24 22.57 11.41
N PRO A 1090 30.89 23.43 12.21
CA PRO A 1090 30.36 24.74 12.59
C PRO A 1090 30.43 25.80 11.47
N LYS A 1091 30.99 25.49 10.30
CA LYS A 1091 30.92 26.36 9.12
C LYS A 1091 29.61 26.23 8.35
N LEU A 1092 28.95 25.07 8.44
CA LEU A 1092 27.78 24.73 7.64
C LEU A 1092 26.50 25.14 8.35
N VAL A 1093 25.62 25.80 7.60
CA VAL A 1093 24.22 26.02 7.95
C VAL A 1093 23.39 25.05 7.11
N GLU A 1094 22.61 24.18 7.75
CA GLU A 1094 21.71 23.26 7.06
C GLU A 1094 20.26 23.74 7.15
N ALA A 1095 19.60 23.85 5.99
CA ALA A 1095 18.22 24.27 5.83
C ALA A 1095 17.38 23.12 5.31
N GLU A 1096 16.25 22.83 5.97
CA GLU A 1096 15.16 22.05 5.38
C GLU A 1096 14.00 22.98 5.03
N VAL A 1097 13.52 22.89 3.79
CA VAL A 1097 12.57 23.84 3.18
C VAL A 1097 11.36 23.08 2.64
N ALA A 1098 10.16 23.63 2.85
CA ALA A 1098 8.90 23.10 2.32
C ALA A 1098 8.13 24.17 1.52
N PRO A 1099 7.25 23.75 0.60
CA PRO A 1099 6.29 24.64 -0.04
C PRO A 1099 5.19 25.07 0.95
N GLY A 1100 4.75 26.31 0.88
CA GLY A 1100 3.70 26.82 1.76
C GLY A 1100 4.12 26.90 3.24
N LEU A 1101 3.18 26.65 4.15
CA LEU A 1101 3.31 26.86 5.59
C LEU A 1101 4.29 25.91 6.30
N GLY A 1102 4.91 26.41 7.38
CA GLY A 1102 5.95 25.69 8.15
C GLY A 1102 5.44 24.44 8.86
N GLU A 1103 4.14 24.38 9.11
CA GLU A 1103 3.39 23.20 9.52
C GLU A 1103 3.67 21.99 8.59
N THR A 1104 4.02 22.21 7.31
CA THR A 1104 4.39 21.15 6.36
C THR A 1104 5.70 20.43 6.75
N LEU A 1105 6.65 21.12 7.40
CA LEU A 1105 7.86 20.51 7.98
C LEU A 1105 7.61 19.92 9.38
N ALA A 1106 6.75 20.58 10.16
CA ALA A 1106 6.53 20.26 11.57
C ALA A 1106 5.62 19.04 11.81
N SER A 1107 4.63 18.81 10.95
CA SER A 1107 3.49 17.88 11.15
C SER A 1107 3.77 16.41 10.82
N GLY A 1108 5.04 16.00 10.71
CA GLY A 1108 5.43 14.63 10.31
C GLY A 1108 4.89 14.17 8.94
N THR A 1109 4.36 15.10 8.13
CA THR A 1109 3.79 14.83 6.80
C THR A 1109 4.78 14.04 5.96
N ARG A 1110 4.37 12.85 5.49
CA ARG A 1110 5.27 11.89 4.85
C ARG A 1110 5.91 12.47 3.59
N GLY A 1111 7.21 12.73 3.67
CA GLY A 1111 8.02 13.22 2.57
C GLY A 1111 9.34 13.84 3.01
N THR A 1112 10.20 14.01 2.02
CA THR A 1112 11.48 14.70 2.10
C THR A 1112 11.28 16.19 1.76
N PRO A 1113 11.90 17.12 2.50
CA PRO A 1113 11.96 18.55 2.13
C PRO A 1113 13.11 18.83 1.15
N TRP A 1114 13.21 20.06 0.63
CA TRP A 1114 14.47 20.47 -0.01
C TRP A 1114 15.50 20.66 1.11
N ARG A 1115 16.63 19.95 1.04
CA ARG A 1115 17.71 20.09 2.02
C ARG A 1115 18.90 20.78 1.36
N LEU A 1116 19.31 21.92 1.90
CA LEU A 1116 20.46 22.70 1.44
C LEU A 1116 21.50 22.76 2.55
N SER A 1117 22.77 22.48 2.24
CA SER A 1117 23.89 22.79 3.12
C SER A 1117 24.67 23.98 2.55
N CYS A 1118 24.89 25.00 3.37
CA CYS A 1118 25.40 26.30 2.95
C CYS A 1118 26.56 26.74 3.84
N ASP A 1119 27.75 26.98 3.29
CA ASP A 1119 28.89 27.48 4.06
C ASP A 1119 28.74 28.97 4.40
N LYS A 1120 29.01 29.35 5.65
CA LYS A 1120 28.88 30.74 6.17
C LYS A 1120 29.88 31.74 5.54
N PHE A 1121 30.99 31.26 4.98
CA PHE A 1121 32.17 32.04 4.64
C PHE A 1121 32.52 32.00 3.14
N ASP A 1122 32.55 30.81 2.53
CA ASP A 1122 32.82 30.65 1.09
C ASP A 1122 31.56 30.66 0.22
N GLY A 1123 30.37 30.57 0.83
CA GLY A 1123 29.08 30.78 0.17
C GLY A 1123 28.73 29.72 -0.86
N ILE A 1124 29.42 28.57 -0.84
CA ILE A 1124 29.00 27.37 -1.56
C ILE A 1124 27.67 26.89 -0.96
N VAL A 1125 26.73 26.56 -1.85
CA VAL A 1125 25.42 25.99 -1.51
C VAL A 1125 25.31 24.64 -2.22
N THR A 1126 25.15 23.58 -1.44
CA THR A 1126 25.05 22.21 -1.93
C THR A 1126 23.63 21.70 -1.71
N THR A 1127 22.96 21.26 -2.78
CA THR A 1127 21.65 20.62 -2.68
C THR A 1127 21.83 19.17 -2.23
N LEU A 1128 21.41 18.85 -1.00
CA LEU A 1128 21.46 17.49 -0.43
C LEU A 1128 20.21 16.68 -0.77
N ALA A 1129 19.04 17.34 -0.89
CA ALA A 1129 17.79 16.69 -1.28
C ALA A 1129 16.83 17.67 -1.99
N PHE A 1130 15.95 17.13 -2.83
CA PHE A 1130 14.80 17.87 -3.39
C PHE A 1130 13.51 17.45 -2.69
N ALA A 1131 12.59 18.41 -2.50
CA ALA A 1131 11.31 18.13 -1.85
C ALA A 1131 10.40 17.21 -2.68
N ASN A 1132 9.59 16.39 -2.00
CA ASN A 1132 8.67 15.46 -2.64
C ASN A 1132 7.29 15.32 -1.94
N PHE A 1133 6.91 16.28 -1.10
CA PHE A 1133 5.60 16.28 -0.41
C PHE A 1133 4.42 16.26 -1.41
N SER A 1134 3.37 15.51 -1.07
CA SER A 1134 2.17 15.41 -1.90
C SER A 1134 1.37 16.72 -1.95
N GLU A 1135 1.29 17.43 -0.83
CA GLU A 1135 0.48 18.62 -0.62
C GLU A 1135 1.24 19.70 0.15
N GLU A 1136 0.94 20.97 -0.12
CA GLU A 1136 1.35 22.13 0.68
C GLU A 1136 0.17 22.68 1.47
N MET A 1137 0.40 23.07 2.73
CA MET A 1137 -0.61 23.76 3.55
C MET A 1137 -0.55 25.26 3.32
N VAL A 1138 -1.72 25.89 3.12
CA VAL A 1138 -1.86 27.33 2.87
C VAL A 1138 -3.11 27.92 3.54
N VAL A 1139 -3.13 29.24 3.71
CA VAL A 1139 -4.32 30.00 4.13
C VAL A 1139 -4.79 30.90 2.98
N LEU A 1140 -6.04 30.76 2.57
CA LEU A 1140 -6.61 31.54 1.46
C LEU A 1140 -7.24 32.84 1.98
N ASN A 1141 -6.80 34.00 1.47
CA ASN A 1141 -7.35 35.31 1.85
C ASN A 1141 -8.86 35.46 1.62
N SER A 1142 -9.45 34.71 0.68
CA SER A 1142 -10.88 34.68 0.37
C SER A 1142 -11.68 33.67 1.20
N GLY A 1143 -11.02 32.80 1.98
CA GLY A 1143 -11.67 31.82 2.85
C GLY A 1143 -12.08 32.39 4.21
N PRO A 1144 -12.77 31.60 5.05
CA PRO A 1144 -13.02 31.95 6.45
C PRO A 1144 -11.72 32.08 7.27
N ALA A 1145 -11.83 32.69 8.45
CA ALA A 1145 -10.75 32.83 9.45
C ALA A 1145 -11.17 32.11 10.75
N ASP A 1146 -11.29 30.79 10.61
CA ASP A 1146 -11.93 29.83 11.52
C ASP A 1146 -10.94 28.84 12.17
N GLY A 1147 -9.63 29.05 11.99
CA GLY A 1147 -8.57 28.16 12.47
C GLY A 1147 -8.03 27.18 11.43
N GLU A 1148 -8.76 26.95 10.34
CA GLU A 1148 -8.46 25.89 9.36
C GLU A 1148 -7.39 26.27 8.33
N VAL A 1149 -6.73 25.25 7.77
CA VAL A 1149 -5.78 25.39 6.64
C VAL A 1149 -6.25 24.58 5.43
N VAL A 1150 -5.94 25.08 4.23
CA VAL A 1150 -6.24 24.40 2.96
C VAL A 1150 -5.01 23.64 2.50
N ARG A 1151 -5.18 22.38 2.08
CA ARG A 1151 -4.14 21.59 1.41
C ARG A 1151 -4.28 21.70 -0.10
N LEU A 1152 -3.16 21.89 -0.80
CA LEU A 1152 -3.10 21.97 -2.26
C LEU A 1152 -2.02 21.03 -2.78
N THR A 1153 -2.28 20.28 -3.84
CA THR A 1153 -1.29 19.38 -4.45
C THR A 1153 -0.09 20.16 -5.00
N VAL A 1154 1.12 19.76 -4.60
CA VAL A 1154 2.36 20.40 -5.05
C VAL A 1154 2.75 19.89 -6.43
N ASP A 1155 3.19 20.79 -7.32
CA ASP A 1155 3.81 20.46 -8.60
C ASP A 1155 5.24 21.02 -8.63
N TYR A 1156 6.23 20.14 -8.43
CA TYR A 1156 7.63 20.54 -8.34
C TYR A 1156 8.24 20.94 -9.69
N SER A 1157 7.55 20.69 -10.81
CA SER A 1157 7.95 21.21 -12.13
C SER A 1157 7.80 22.74 -12.22
N LYS A 1158 7.10 23.37 -11.25
CA LYS A 1158 6.78 24.82 -11.23
C LYS A 1158 7.39 25.57 -10.04
N LYS A 1159 7.92 24.88 -9.03
CA LYS A 1159 8.52 25.51 -7.84
C LYS A 1159 9.95 25.98 -8.16
N PRO A 1160 10.30 27.28 -8.01
CA PRO A 1160 11.64 27.78 -8.35
C PRO A 1160 12.79 27.04 -7.64
N LEU A 1161 12.59 26.64 -6.37
CA LEU A 1161 13.60 25.88 -5.62
C LEU A 1161 13.86 24.46 -6.19
N SER A 1162 12.98 23.93 -7.06
CA SER A 1162 13.23 22.69 -7.81
C SER A 1162 13.85 22.93 -9.20
N VAL A 1163 13.48 24.00 -9.92
CA VAL A 1163 13.88 24.19 -11.33
C VAL A 1163 14.92 25.29 -11.60
N ASP A 1164 15.24 26.16 -10.64
CA ASP A 1164 16.18 27.27 -10.81
C ASP A 1164 17.36 27.16 -9.83
N ALA A 1165 18.52 26.75 -10.36
CA ALA A 1165 19.79 26.66 -9.61
C ALA A 1165 20.31 28.02 -9.13
N THR A 1166 20.03 29.11 -9.88
CA THR A 1166 20.42 30.47 -9.48
C THR A 1166 19.58 30.93 -8.29
N PHE A 1167 18.28 30.64 -8.31
CA PHE A 1167 17.40 30.90 -7.18
C PHE A 1167 17.79 30.06 -5.95
N ARG A 1168 18.08 28.76 -6.10
CA ARG A 1168 18.60 27.91 -5.01
C ARG A 1168 19.85 28.51 -4.36
N GLY A 1169 20.88 28.81 -5.16
CA GLY A 1169 22.13 29.37 -4.66
C GLY A 1169 21.93 30.70 -3.93
N GLN A 1170 21.19 31.64 -4.52
CA GLN A 1170 20.90 32.93 -3.89
C GLN A 1170 20.05 32.81 -2.62
N PHE A 1171 19.17 31.81 -2.53
CA PHE A 1171 18.37 31.55 -1.33
C PHE A 1171 19.24 30.96 -0.22
N GLY A 1172 20.00 29.90 -0.50
CA GLY A 1172 20.92 29.27 0.46
C GLY A 1172 21.97 30.23 1.02
N GLN A 1173 22.57 31.07 0.17
CA GLN A 1173 23.53 32.11 0.58
C GLN A 1173 22.93 33.14 1.53
N ARG A 1174 21.66 33.54 1.33
CA ARG A 1174 20.95 34.43 2.25
C ARG A 1174 20.66 33.76 3.58
N LEU A 1175 20.28 32.48 3.57
CA LEU A 1175 20.09 31.69 4.80
C LEU A 1175 21.40 31.55 5.59
N ALA A 1176 22.53 31.30 4.92
CA ALA A 1176 23.84 31.24 5.56
C ALA A 1176 24.22 32.57 6.24
N ALA A 1177 24.04 33.70 5.55
CA ALA A 1177 24.30 35.04 6.11
C ALA A 1177 23.39 35.37 7.30
N ILE A 1178 22.11 34.98 7.26
CA ILE A 1178 21.17 35.14 8.38
C ILE A 1178 21.56 34.23 9.55
N GLY A 1179 21.85 32.94 9.29
CA GLY A 1179 22.25 31.97 10.31
C GLY A 1179 23.53 32.39 11.04
N GLN A 1180 24.57 32.79 10.31
CA GLN A 1180 25.81 33.35 10.86
C GLN A 1180 25.53 34.56 11.76
N TYR A 1181 24.65 35.48 11.33
CA TYR A 1181 24.30 36.66 12.11
C TYR A 1181 23.51 36.33 13.39
N LEU A 1182 22.54 35.42 13.33
CA LEU A 1182 21.74 35.02 14.50
C LEU A 1182 22.60 34.26 15.52
N GLU A 1183 23.43 33.32 15.09
CA GLU A 1183 24.39 32.59 15.93
C GLU A 1183 25.34 33.54 16.67
N GLN A 1184 25.90 34.54 15.97
CA GLN A 1184 26.75 35.57 16.58
C GLN A 1184 26.01 36.49 17.58
N LYS A 1185 24.67 36.58 17.52
CA LYS A 1185 23.87 37.45 18.40
C LYS A 1185 23.26 36.72 19.58
N PHE A 1186 22.92 35.44 19.43
CA PHE A 1186 22.52 34.56 20.54
C PHE A 1186 23.72 33.84 21.20
N GLY A 1187 24.93 33.97 20.64
CA GLY A 1187 26.18 33.48 21.25
C GLY A 1187 26.31 31.95 21.28
N SER A 1188 25.47 31.25 20.52
CA SER A 1188 25.34 29.79 20.49
C SER A 1188 24.67 29.37 19.18
N ALA A 1189 24.90 28.13 18.74
CA ALA A 1189 24.22 27.57 17.57
C ALA A 1189 22.69 27.69 17.72
N GLN A 1190 21.98 27.96 16.63
CA GLN A 1190 20.54 28.21 16.64
C GLN A 1190 19.77 27.23 15.75
N ASP A 1191 18.58 26.87 16.21
CA ASP A 1191 17.48 26.27 15.46
C ASP A 1191 16.45 27.39 15.19
N VAL A 1192 16.25 27.71 13.91
CA VAL A 1192 15.54 28.91 13.45
C VAL A 1192 14.41 28.55 12.49
N GLU A 1193 13.18 28.92 12.84
CA GLU A 1193 12.01 28.79 11.98
C GLU A 1193 11.81 30.08 11.17
N GLY A 1194 11.58 29.96 9.87
CA GLY A 1194 11.33 31.10 8.99
C GLY A 1194 10.59 30.76 7.70
N CYS A 1195 10.40 31.78 6.85
CA CYS A 1195 9.74 31.62 5.57
C CYS A 1195 10.10 32.71 4.56
N LEU A 1196 9.86 32.45 3.28
CA LEU A 1196 9.97 33.40 2.18
C LEU A 1196 8.57 33.89 1.78
N VAL A 1197 8.38 35.21 1.76
CA VAL A 1197 7.18 35.86 1.22
C VAL A 1197 7.60 36.75 0.04
N GLY A 1198 7.41 36.25 -1.18
CA GLY A 1198 7.80 36.87 -2.45
C GLY A 1198 9.32 36.98 -2.65
N ARG A 1199 9.97 37.86 -1.89
CA ARG A 1199 11.43 38.07 -1.88
C ARG A 1199 12.01 38.30 -0.48
N ASP A 1200 11.17 38.73 0.46
CA ASP A 1200 11.57 38.98 1.84
C ASP A 1200 11.61 37.68 2.63
N ILE A 1201 12.70 37.44 3.36
CA ILE A 1201 12.79 36.35 4.33
C ILE A 1201 12.28 36.88 5.66
N PHE A 1202 11.36 36.15 6.27
CA PHE A 1202 10.87 36.38 7.62
C PHE A 1202 11.40 35.28 8.53
N ILE A 1203 11.82 35.64 9.74
CA ILE A 1203 12.12 34.71 10.83
C ILE A 1203 10.95 34.78 11.81
N VAL A 1204 10.34 33.64 12.11
CA VAL A 1204 9.17 33.55 12.99
C VAL A 1204 9.55 33.09 14.40
N GLN A 1205 10.64 32.33 14.55
CA GLN A 1205 11.16 31.81 15.82
C GLN A 1205 12.68 31.56 15.74
N SER A 1206 13.37 31.62 16.88
CA SER A 1206 14.77 31.17 17.05
C SER A 1206 14.93 30.61 18.46
N ARG A 1207 15.62 29.47 18.61
CA ARG A 1207 16.00 28.86 19.89
C ARG A 1207 17.41 28.28 19.80
N PRO A 1208 18.09 27.99 20.91
CA PRO A 1208 19.37 27.27 20.89
C PRO A 1208 19.23 25.91 20.19
N GLN A 1209 20.20 25.56 19.33
CA GLN A 1209 20.30 24.24 18.72
C GLN A 1209 20.75 23.21 19.78
N PRO A 1210 20.12 22.02 19.85
CA PRO A 1210 20.42 20.99 20.86
C PRO A 1210 21.61 20.07 20.54
#